data_AF-A0A4T0QYN4-F1
#
_entry.id   AF-A0A4T0QYN4-F1
#
_cell.length_a   1.000
_cell.length_b   1.000
_cell.length_c   1.000
_cell.angle_alpha   90.00
_cell.angle_beta   90.00
_cell.angle_gamma   90.00
#
_symmetry.space_group_name_H-M   'P 1'
#
loop_
_entity.id
_entity.type
_entity.pdbx_description
1 polymer ?
#
loop_
_entity_poly.entity_id
_entity_poly.type
_entity_poly.pdbx_seq_one_letter_code
_entity_poly.pdbx_strand_id
1 'polypeptide(L)'
;MPTKKLLDVIRTEETTFRRGILFLAISSSISLVIPASIGSLIDLFSGAKPDAFYGFSLPVVTSGLGLLFAVGAAANAGRAMLFRLAGQRIVNRLRVRAYSNSLKQDLEFADKGSGDTLSRLTSDSTILTDCVTQSLSDGLRASVFSVFGLGAMFFISSKLTTVMLAIVPPIAIGAVFYGRYLKRLSTASQDALADASNLASERLNAFRTVTAFNRQDDESRRFEKKIARVLELGRKEAVASGVFFGSTGFSGNMSVLALLAYGGHLVGLGSSLSSLTSFYSSMMRGLGAGERVFALIEQKPQIKLGQGFDMPSVVGNKASGTIRFENCAFSYPTRPDATILRNVSFEVPQGQSVAIAGPSGAGKSSIIGLVMRFYDPSSGRVTFNGHGVVEQRPVLFAGTIEENIKYGMPNATSHEVYEAAMQANCEFIKSLPRGFHTVVSSTALSGGQIQRIAIARALLKKPTLLILDEASSALDAKSESQVNEAIRRILDQSQTTVIVIAHRLSSLKSAHKIVVLEDGIIIKMSQLQPRKHFQAFGTTYAVQEGYSLHKELGQGAYGCVVAGKHEASVAIKKLRGVLCEIFFLLSYILTQQQTILTKRALREIKWITCLYDMDIVDYSNFNEVYLYEELMEADLHAIIRSGQPLTDQHYQSFVYQTLCGLKYIHSADVIHRDLKPGNLLVNADCELKICDFGLARGFESDPLRAGLAGSAGFMTEYVATRWYRAPEIMLSFANYSTSIDIWSVGCILAELLGGRPIFKGRDYVDQLNQILHVLGTPSEETLRRVGSPRAVEYIRSLPIKPRIPFERIYPKANPLALDLLSKMLTFDPAKRITCDEALKHPYLAVWHDPTDEPSCPERFDFGFEVEDSLEGMKSAIVEEVKSFRKKVRTPVNVQQQQQAEQQRLMEEQAAAHIQAKEAKESLPVPSREELSGNETPKDELTSSYTIPPQANANDGSYVLDDPSEELERELASTKI
;
A
#
# COMPACT_ATOMS: atom_id res chain seq x y z
N MET A 1 44.66 8.84 -21.02
CA MET A 1 44.43 7.62 -21.84
C MET A 1 45.74 6.91 -22.20
N PRO A 2 45.89 5.58 -21.99
CA PRO A 2 47.10 4.86 -22.38
C PRO A 2 47.16 4.64 -23.91
N THR A 3 48.30 4.96 -24.53
CA THR A 3 48.61 4.85 -25.97
C THR A 3 48.25 3.50 -26.59
N LYS A 4 48.30 2.43 -25.79
CA LYS A 4 47.87 1.07 -26.17
C LYS A 4 46.43 1.01 -26.69
N LYS A 5 45.50 1.75 -26.07
CA LYS A 5 44.08 1.75 -26.47
C LYS A 5 43.85 2.42 -27.82
N LEU A 6 44.60 3.48 -28.13
CA LEU A 6 44.58 4.12 -29.45
C LEU A 6 45.10 3.17 -30.53
N LEU A 7 46.17 2.44 -30.24
CA LEU A 7 46.71 1.43 -31.16
C LEU A 7 45.72 0.31 -31.41
N ASP A 8 44.99 -0.15 -30.39
CA ASP A 8 43.98 -1.18 -30.55
C ASP A 8 42.81 -0.72 -31.43
N VAL A 9 42.42 0.57 -31.39
CA VAL A 9 41.44 1.14 -32.33
C VAL A 9 41.96 1.10 -33.77
N ILE A 10 43.20 1.54 -33.98
CA ILE A 10 43.85 1.58 -35.30
C ILE A 10 44.00 0.16 -35.88
N ARG A 11 44.34 -0.83 -35.03
CA ARG A 11 44.48 -2.25 -35.43
C ARG A 11 43.22 -2.81 -36.07
N THR A 12 42.04 -2.32 -35.69
CA THR A 12 40.79 -2.80 -36.28
C THR A 12 40.63 -2.46 -37.77
N GLU A 13 41.41 -1.53 -38.30
CA GLU A 13 41.45 -1.13 -39.72
C GLU A 13 42.90 -1.12 -40.26
N GLU A 14 43.77 -1.99 -39.74
CA GLU A 14 45.21 -1.97 -40.02
C GLU A 14 45.55 -2.04 -41.51
N THR A 15 44.82 -2.83 -42.29
CA THR A 15 45.03 -2.96 -43.75
C THR A 15 44.73 -1.65 -44.48
N THR A 16 43.63 -0.98 -44.12
CA THR A 16 43.25 0.34 -44.66
C THR A 16 44.29 1.40 -44.28
N PHE A 17 44.76 1.39 -43.03
CA PHE A 17 45.81 2.29 -42.55
C PHE A 17 47.15 2.08 -43.27
N ARG A 18 47.61 0.84 -43.43
CA ARG A 18 48.85 0.51 -44.16
C ARG A 18 48.79 1.04 -45.61
N ARG A 19 47.67 0.83 -46.31
CA ARG A 19 47.44 1.37 -47.66
C ARG A 19 47.41 2.90 -47.66
N GLY A 20 46.74 3.51 -46.68
CA GLY A 20 46.68 4.97 -46.53
C GLY A 20 48.05 5.60 -46.29
N ILE A 21 48.90 4.96 -45.46
CA ILE A 21 50.28 5.39 -45.20
C ILE A 21 51.14 5.24 -46.47
N LEU A 22 50.96 4.19 -47.26
CA LEU A 22 51.65 4.04 -48.54
C LEU A 22 51.31 5.19 -49.50
N PHE A 23 50.02 5.51 -49.67
CA PHE A 23 49.59 6.64 -50.48
C PHE A 23 50.05 8.00 -49.92
N LEU A 24 50.14 8.13 -48.60
CA LEU A 24 50.74 9.29 -47.95
C LEU A 24 52.22 9.42 -48.30
N ALA A 25 52.99 8.34 -48.24
CA ALA A 25 54.40 8.33 -48.59
C ALA A 25 54.61 8.73 -50.05
N ILE A 26 53.85 8.13 -50.99
CA ILE A 26 53.93 8.47 -52.43
C ILE A 26 53.62 9.95 -52.66
N SER A 27 52.49 10.45 -52.13
CA SER A 27 52.10 11.84 -52.35
C SER A 27 53.04 12.86 -51.68
N SER A 28 53.58 12.53 -50.49
CA SER A 28 54.57 13.37 -49.81
C SER A 28 55.91 13.40 -50.55
N SER A 29 56.40 12.26 -51.04
CA SER A 29 57.63 12.20 -51.83
C SER A 29 57.52 13.00 -53.12
N ILE A 30 56.40 12.88 -53.85
CA ILE A 30 56.15 13.68 -55.07
C ILE A 30 56.13 15.17 -54.76
N SER A 31 55.49 15.55 -53.65
CA SER A 31 55.40 16.96 -53.23
C SER A 31 56.76 17.54 -52.83
N LEU A 32 57.65 16.73 -52.25
CA LEU A 32 59.02 17.15 -51.89
C LEU A 32 59.92 17.36 -53.12
N VAL A 33 59.59 16.76 -54.27
CA VAL A 33 60.31 16.97 -55.53
C VAL A 33 59.95 18.33 -56.16
N ILE A 34 58.77 18.89 -55.87
CA ILE A 34 58.28 20.14 -56.48
C ILE A 34 59.27 21.30 -56.35
N PRO A 35 59.81 21.66 -55.16
CA PRO A 35 60.74 22.78 -55.04
C PRO A 35 62.03 22.59 -55.83
N ALA A 36 62.56 21.35 -55.88
CA ALA A 36 63.75 21.02 -56.66
C ALA A 36 63.49 21.12 -58.17
N SER A 37 62.35 20.61 -58.65
CA SER A 37 61.95 20.73 -60.06
C SER A 37 61.72 22.18 -60.48
N ILE A 38 61.11 23.01 -59.62
CA ILE A 38 60.95 24.44 -59.88
C ILE A 38 62.31 25.15 -59.90
N GLY A 39 63.21 24.83 -58.97
CA GLY A 39 64.58 25.36 -58.98
C GLY A 39 65.31 25.07 -60.29
N SER A 40 65.28 23.81 -60.76
CA SER A 40 65.87 23.41 -62.04
C SER A 40 65.21 24.09 -63.24
N LEU A 41 63.89 24.32 -63.22
CA LEU A 41 63.20 25.09 -64.27
C LEU A 41 63.63 26.56 -64.28
N ILE A 42 63.78 27.18 -63.11
CA ILE A 42 64.28 28.56 -62.99
C ILE A 42 65.72 28.65 -63.51
N ASP A 43 66.59 27.70 -63.17
CA ASP A 43 67.98 27.64 -63.67
C ASP A 43 68.04 27.46 -65.20
N LEU A 44 67.10 26.71 -65.78
CA LEU A 44 66.96 26.53 -67.24
C LEU A 44 66.49 27.83 -67.93
N PHE A 45 65.44 28.48 -67.41
CA PHE A 45 64.89 29.71 -68.00
C PHE A 45 65.78 30.94 -67.79
N SER A 46 66.57 30.97 -66.72
CA SER A 46 67.55 32.03 -66.45
C SER A 46 68.86 31.87 -67.23
N GLY A 47 69.04 30.74 -67.93
CA GLY A 47 70.25 30.43 -68.70
C GLY A 47 71.46 30.02 -67.85
N ALA A 48 71.28 29.80 -66.54
CA ALA A 48 72.38 29.46 -65.62
C ALA A 48 72.92 28.03 -65.84
N LYS A 49 72.06 27.08 -66.24
CA LYS A 49 72.44 25.70 -66.61
C LYS A 49 71.57 25.21 -67.79
N PRO A 50 72.04 25.29 -69.05
CA PRO A 50 71.25 24.87 -70.21
C PRO A 50 70.92 23.37 -70.24
N ASP A 51 71.68 22.53 -69.53
CA ASP A 51 71.47 21.07 -69.44
C ASP A 51 70.74 20.62 -68.16
N ALA A 52 69.99 21.50 -67.48
CA ALA A 52 69.41 21.26 -66.15
C ALA A 52 68.51 20.01 -66.03
N PHE A 53 68.03 19.45 -67.14
CA PHE A 53 67.25 18.21 -67.21
C PHE A 53 67.93 17.11 -68.03
N TYR A 54 69.25 16.94 -67.91
CA TYR A 54 70.00 15.84 -68.56
C TYR A 54 69.83 15.79 -70.10
N GLY A 55 69.56 16.93 -70.74
CA GLY A 55 69.38 17.04 -72.20
C GLY A 55 67.98 16.70 -72.74
N PHE A 56 66.96 16.50 -71.90
CA PHE A 56 65.58 16.27 -72.37
C PHE A 56 64.92 17.57 -72.89
N SER A 57 64.06 17.44 -73.92
CA SER A 57 63.31 18.57 -74.46
C SER A 57 62.23 19.08 -73.50
N LEU A 58 61.95 20.39 -73.55
CA LEU A 58 60.97 21.05 -72.67
C LEU A 58 59.59 20.37 -72.66
N PRO A 59 59.01 19.91 -73.80
CA PRO A 59 57.73 19.19 -73.82
C PRO A 59 57.77 17.83 -73.11
N VAL A 60 58.91 17.13 -73.15
CA VAL A 60 59.08 15.83 -72.47
C VAL A 60 59.16 16.04 -70.96
N VAL A 61 59.89 17.07 -70.51
CA VAL A 61 59.99 17.42 -69.09
C VAL A 61 58.64 17.88 -68.54
N THR A 62 57.91 18.74 -69.25
CA THR A 62 56.59 19.23 -68.80
C THR A 62 55.54 18.12 -68.79
N SER A 63 55.53 17.23 -69.78
CA SER A 63 54.64 16.06 -69.81
C SER A 63 54.96 15.07 -68.69
N GLY A 64 56.25 14.83 -68.43
CA GLY A 64 56.70 13.98 -67.32
C GLY A 64 56.32 14.53 -65.94
N LEU A 65 56.51 15.84 -65.72
CA LEU A 65 56.06 16.52 -64.50
C LEU A 65 54.53 16.52 -64.37
N GLY A 66 53.80 16.70 -65.48
CA GLY A 66 52.35 16.60 -65.51
C GLY A 66 51.84 15.23 -65.08
N LEU A 67 52.45 14.14 -65.60
CA LEU A 67 52.15 12.77 -65.17
C LEU A 67 52.50 12.55 -63.70
N LEU A 68 53.66 13.03 -63.25
CA LEU A 68 54.09 12.93 -61.85
C LEU A 68 53.10 13.63 -60.90
N PHE A 69 52.62 14.83 -61.25
CA PHE A 69 51.61 15.55 -60.48
C PHE A 69 50.25 14.87 -60.51
N ALA A 70 49.84 14.27 -61.64
CA ALA A 70 48.62 13.48 -61.71
C ALA A 70 48.68 12.25 -60.79
N VAL A 71 49.81 11.54 -60.75
CA VAL A 71 50.05 10.44 -59.80
C VAL A 71 50.03 10.93 -58.36
N GLY A 72 50.66 12.09 -58.07
CA GLY A 72 50.64 12.71 -56.75
C GLY A 72 49.23 13.09 -56.29
N ALA A 73 48.41 13.65 -57.18
CA ALA A 73 47.02 14.00 -56.92
C ALA A 73 46.17 12.74 -56.66
N ALA A 74 46.30 11.71 -57.49
CA ALA A 74 45.62 10.43 -57.31
C ALA A 74 46.02 9.75 -55.98
N ALA A 75 47.30 9.79 -55.63
CA ALA A 75 47.79 9.26 -54.36
C ALA A 75 47.26 10.04 -53.16
N ASN A 76 47.21 11.38 -53.22
CA ASN A 76 46.63 12.18 -52.14
C ASN A 76 45.12 11.96 -51.99
N ALA A 77 44.40 11.81 -53.11
CA ALA A 77 42.98 11.44 -53.09
C ALA A 77 42.77 10.05 -52.46
N GLY A 78 43.58 9.06 -52.86
CA GLY A 78 43.57 7.72 -52.29
C GLY A 78 43.85 7.71 -50.79
N ARG A 79 44.87 8.45 -50.33
CA ARG A 79 45.15 8.67 -48.91
C ARG A 79 43.92 9.25 -48.19
N ALA A 80 43.39 10.37 -48.66
CA ALA A 80 42.28 11.06 -48.02
C ALA A 80 41.03 10.17 -47.92
N MET A 81 40.71 9.43 -49.00
CA MET A 81 39.58 8.49 -49.03
C MET A 81 39.77 7.34 -48.04
N LEU A 82 40.93 6.69 -48.03
CA LEU A 82 41.20 5.56 -47.14
C LEU A 82 41.14 5.94 -45.66
N PHE A 83 41.75 7.07 -45.26
CA PHE A 83 41.68 7.54 -43.88
C PHE A 83 40.25 7.96 -43.48
N ARG A 84 39.49 8.59 -44.38
CA ARG A 84 38.07 8.93 -44.11
C ARG A 84 37.19 7.69 -43.96
N LEU A 85 37.35 6.70 -44.83
CA LEU A 85 36.61 5.43 -44.75
C LEU A 85 36.96 4.65 -43.49
N ALA A 86 38.26 4.58 -43.14
CA ALA A 86 38.69 3.97 -41.88
C ALA A 86 38.06 4.70 -40.68
N GLY A 87 38.00 6.03 -40.71
CA GLY A 87 37.35 6.84 -39.68
C GLY A 87 35.87 6.50 -39.51
N GLN A 88 35.11 6.44 -40.60
CA GLN A 88 33.68 6.09 -40.54
C GLN A 88 33.43 4.68 -39.95
N ARG A 89 34.27 3.70 -40.28
CA ARG A 89 34.17 2.36 -39.69
C ARG A 89 34.52 2.34 -38.20
N ILE A 90 35.56 3.08 -37.80
CA ILE A 90 35.99 3.19 -36.40
C ILE A 90 34.90 3.86 -35.55
N VAL A 91 34.38 5.02 -35.97
CA VAL A 91 33.34 5.74 -35.21
C VAL A 91 32.06 4.91 -35.09
N ASN A 92 31.69 4.18 -36.14
CA ASN A 92 30.54 3.27 -36.09
C ASN A 92 30.72 2.17 -35.02
N ARG A 93 31.88 1.50 -35.00
CA ARG A 93 32.19 0.48 -33.98
C ARG A 93 32.22 1.06 -32.56
N LEU A 94 32.82 2.23 -32.38
CA LEU A 94 32.88 2.91 -31.09
C LEU A 94 31.48 3.27 -30.58
N ARG A 95 30.63 3.85 -31.44
CA ARG A 95 29.24 4.20 -31.11
C ARG A 95 28.41 2.98 -30.73
N VAL A 96 28.48 1.90 -31.52
CA VAL A 96 27.73 0.66 -31.23
C VAL A 96 28.18 0.05 -29.89
N ARG A 97 29.49 -0.02 -29.63
CA ARG A 97 30.01 -0.56 -28.36
C ARG A 97 29.66 0.32 -27.17
N ALA A 98 29.84 1.63 -27.28
CA ALA A 98 29.51 2.58 -26.22
C ALA A 98 28.00 2.56 -25.92
N TYR A 99 27.14 2.55 -26.95
CA TYR A 99 25.69 2.46 -26.77
C TYR A 99 25.28 1.15 -26.12
N SER A 100 25.79 0.02 -26.63
CA SER A 100 25.51 -1.31 -26.07
C SER A 100 25.97 -1.43 -24.61
N ASN A 101 27.12 -0.86 -24.24
CA ASN A 101 27.58 -0.87 -22.86
C ASN A 101 26.79 0.11 -21.97
N SER A 102 26.35 1.25 -22.50
CA SER A 102 25.51 2.23 -21.78
C SER A 102 24.19 1.62 -21.34
N LEU A 103 23.55 0.81 -22.19
CA LEU A 103 22.31 0.11 -21.87
C LEU A 103 22.49 -1.01 -20.83
N LYS A 104 23.73 -1.40 -20.54
CA LYS A 104 24.04 -2.43 -19.53
C LYS A 104 24.41 -1.85 -18.17
N GLN A 105 24.47 -0.53 -18.03
CA GLN A 105 24.83 0.14 -16.78
C GLN A 105 23.67 0.13 -15.78
N ASP A 106 24.01 0.34 -14.51
CA ASP A 106 23.06 0.38 -13.40
C ASP A 106 22.17 1.63 -13.45
N LEU A 107 21.03 1.63 -12.72
CA LEU A 107 20.15 2.80 -12.68
C LEU A 107 20.85 4.07 -12.15
N GLU A 108 21.86 3.92 -11.29
CA GLU A 108 22.68 5.06 -10.82
C GLU A 108 23.35 5.81 -11.99
N PHE A 109 23.76 5.10 -13.04
CA PHE A 109 24.30 5.73 -14.25
C PHE A 109 23.22 6.50 -15.01
N ALA A 110 22.00 5.96 -15.08
CA ALA A 110 20.86 6.62 -15.74
C ALA A 110 20.44 7.90 -15.00
N ASP A 111 20.48 7.90 -13.66
CA ASP A 111 20.13 9.04 -12.81
C ASP A 111 21.07 10.25 -13.00
N LYS A 112 22.30 10.04 -13.48
CA LYS A 112 23.26 11.12 -13.81
C LYS A 112 22.90 11.87 -15.09
N GLY A 113 21.87 11.42 -15.82
CA GLY A 113 21.31 12.08 -17.00
C GLY A 113 21.92 11.61 -18.33
N SER A 114 21.11 11.64 -19.39
CA SER A 114 21.47 11.10 -20.72
C SER A 114 22.33 12.04 -21.58
N GLY A 115 22.41 13.33 -21.23
CA GLY A 115 23.10 14.35 -22.03
C GLY A 115 24.61 14.10 -22.16
N ASP A 116 25.28 13.73 -21.07
CA ASP A 116 26.71 13.42 -21.08
C ASP A 116 27.01 12.18 -21.93
N THR A 117 26.22 11.11 -21.77
CA THR A 117 26.31 9.88 -22.57
C THR A 117 26.11 10.17 -24.06
N LEU A 118 25.13 11.01 -24.42
CA LEU A 118 24.87 11.40 -25.81
C LEU A 118 26.02 12.24 -26.38
N SER A 119 26.57 13.18 -25.61
CA SER A 119 27.75 13.97 -26.01
C SER A 119 28.96 13.08 -26.29
N ARG A 120 29.21 12.08 -25.43
CA ARG A 120 30.27 11.08 -25.63
C ARG A 120 30.04 10.23 -26.88
N LEU A 121 28.80 9.80 -27.12
CA LEU A 121 28.42 9.03 -28.30
C LEU A 121 28.53 9.82 -29.61
N THR A 122 28.27 11.12 -29.59
CA THR A 122 28.21 11.95 -30.80
C THR A 122 29.50 12.73 -31.03
N SER A 123 29.77 13.74 -30.22
CA SER A 123 30.88 14.68 -30.39
C SER A 123 32.23 14.03 -30.08
N ASP A 124 32.39 13.44 -28.90
CA ASP A 124 33.70 12.93 -28.46
C ASP A 124 34.15 11.74 -29.32
N SER A 125 33.23 10.86 -29.73
CA SER A 125 33.56 9.74 -30.63
C SER A 125 34.05 10.23 -31.99
N THR A 126 33.52 11.35 -32.49
CA THR A 126 33.95 11.99 -33.74
C THR A 126 35.33 12.62 -33.56
N ILE A 127 35.54 13.40 -32.49
CA ILE A 127 36.83 14.04 -32.17
C ILE A 127 37.95 12.98 -32.01
N LEU A 128 37.69 11.89 -31.30
CA LEU A 128 38.62 10.76 -31.16
C LEU A 128 38.96 10.16 -32.52
N THR A 129 37.95 9.94 -33.36
CA THR A 129 38.12 9.32 -34.69
C THR A 129 38.93 10.21 -35.62
N ASP A 130 38.64 11.52 -35.66
CA ASP A 130 39.38 12.50 -36.47
C ASP A 130 40.83 12.66 -36.00
N CYS A 131 41.07 12.48 -34.70
CA CYS A 131 42.42 12.43 -34.14
C CYS A 131 43.21 11.23 -34.68
N VAL A 132 42.66 10.01 -34.59
CA VAL A 132 43.38 8.79 -35.01
C VAL A 132 43.48 8.61 -36.53
N THR A 133 42.68 9.35 -37.31
CA THR A 133 42.68 9.24 -38.77
C THR A 133 43.27 10.48 -39.45
N GLN A 134 42.48 11.55 -39.60
CA GLN A 134 42.86 12.72 -40.38
C GLN A 134 44.04 13.46 -39.75
N SER A 135 43.95 13.73 -38.44
CA SER A 135 44.99 14.46 -37.72
C SER A 135 46.29 13.67 -37.68
N LEU A 136 46.23 12.36 -37.45
CA LEU A 136 47.40 11.47 -37.54
C LEU A 136 48.01 11.47 -38.94
N SER A 137 47.19 11.39 -39.99
CA SER A 137 47.66 11.45 -41.38
C SER A 137 48.36 12.78 -41.69
N ASP A 138 47.79 13.91 -41.25
CA ASP A 138 48.36 15.23 -41.44
C ASP A 138 49.60 15.45 -40.58
N GLY A 139 49.64 14.94 -39.35
CA GLY A 139 50.79 14.97 -38.48
C GLY A 139 51.96 14.14 -39.02
N LEU A 140 51.69 12.93 -39.51
CA LEU A 140 52.70 12.10 -40.18
C LEU A 140 53.23 12.78 -41.44
N ARG A 141 52.35 13.35 -42.26
CA ARG A 141 52.73 14.16 -43.42
C ARG A 141 53.64 15.30 -43.00
N ALA A 142 53.18 16.15 -42.08
CA ALA A 142 53.94 17.30 -41.60
C ALA A 142 55.29 16.90 -40.99
N SER A 143 55.37 15.73 -40.33
CA SER A 143 56.63 15.18 -39.83
C SER A 143 57.59 14.79 -40.95
N VAL A 144 57.10 14.10 -41.99
CA VAL A 144 57.88 13.79 -43.20
C VAL A 144 58.38 15.09 -43.85
N PHE A 145 57.49 16.05 -44.11
CA PHE A 145 57.87 17.33 -44.69
C PHE A 145 58.86 18.12 -43.82
N SER A 146 58.72 18.06 -42.50
CA SER A 146 59.63 18.76 -41.58
C SER A 146 61.02 18.12 -41.56
N VAL A 147 61.11 16.79 -41.48
CA VAL A 147 62.38 16.05 -41.47
C VAL A 147 63.11 16.20 -42.80
N PHE A 148 62.42 15.91 -43.92
CA PHE A 148 63.01 16.03 -45.24
C PHE A 148 63.25 17.49 -45.64
N GLY A 149 62.36 18.42 -45.27
CA GLY A 149 62.53 19.85 -45.52
C GLY A 149 63.74 20.41 -44.78
N LEU A 150 63.89 20.12 -43.48
CA LEU A 150 65.05 20.54 -42.71
C LEU A 150 66.34 19.90 -43.25
N GLY A 151 66.32 18.61 -43.58
CA GLY A 151 67.45 17.91 -44.19
C GLY A 151 67.86 18.50 -45.54
N ALA A 152 66.90 18.80 -46.41
CA ALA A 152 67.13 19.47 -47.68
C ALA A 152 67.67 20.90 -47.49
N MET A 153 67.19 21.64 -46.49
CA MET A 153 67.71 22.97 -46.17
C MET A 153 69.18 22.94 -45.72
N PHE A 154 69.55 21.98 -44.86
CA PHE A 154 70.96 21.78 -44.49
C PHE A 154 71.83 21.36 -45.69
N PHE A 155 71.30 20.54 -46.60
CA PHE A 155 71.98 20.13 -47.82
C PHE A 155 72.20 21.29 -48.80
N ILE A 156 71.19 22.17 -48.96
CA ILE A 156 71.27 23.32 -49.86
C ILE A 156 72.15 24.43 -49.27
N SER A 157 71.98 24.77 -47.99
CA SER A 157 72.84 25.74 -47.30
C SER A 157 72.82 25.54 -45.78
N SER A 158 73.90 24.96 -45.26
CA SER A 158 74.12 24.78 -43.82
C SER A 158 74.24 26.11 -43.06
N LYS A 159 74.82 27.16 -43.69
CA LYS A 159 74.99 28.49 -43.09
C LYS A 159 73.64 29.20 -42.89
N LEU A 160 72.78 29.23 -43.92
CA LEU A 160 71.45 29.84 -43.85
C LEU A 160 70.53 29.10 -42.86
N THR A 161 70.61 27.78 -42.86
CA THR A 161 69.78 26.94 -41.98
C THR A 161 70.14 27.14 -40.51
N THR A 162 71.42 27.32 -40.19
CA THR A 162 71.88 27.59 -38.81
C THR A 162 71.37 28.96 -38.31
N VAL A 163 71.35 29.99 -39.17
CA VAL A 163 70.79 31.31 -38.83
C VAL A 163 69.29 31.20 -38.54
N MET A 164 68.54 30.45 -39.35
CA MET A 164 67.11 30.22 -39.10
C MET A 164 66.87 29.41 -37.83
N LEU A 165 67.73 28.43 -37.52
CA LEU A 165 67.65 27.64 -36.29
C LEU A 165 67.96 28.47 -35.04
N ALA A 166 68.67 29.61 -35.15
CA ALA A 166 68.84 30.55 -34.05
C ALA A 166 67.62 31.47 -33.86
N ILE A 167 66.92 31.85 -34.94
CA ILE A 167 65.81 32.81 -34.91
C ILE A 167 64.45 32.15 -34.61
N VAL A 168 64.16 31.02 -35.26
CA VAL A 168 62.81 30.40 -35.24
C VAL A 168 62.46 29.76 -33.88
N PRO A 169 63.34 29.00 -33.18
CA PRO A 169 62.98 28.37 -31.92
C PRO A 169 62.62 29.35 -30.78
N PRO A 170 63.34 30.46 -30.55
CA PRO A 170 62.92 31.45 -29.55
C PRO A 170 61.53 32.05 -29.83
N ILE A 171 61.23 32.36 -31.10
CA ILE A 171 59.91 32.85 -31.54
C ILE A 171 58.85 31.78 -31.25
N ALA A 172 59.13 30.52 -31.59
CA ALA A 172 58.21 29.40 -31.35
C ALA A 172 57.95 29.19 -29.84
N ILE A 173 58.97 29.30 -28.99
CA ILE A 173 58.82 29.20 -27.52
C ILE A 173 57.91 30.32 -27.00
N GLY A 174 58.13 31.57 -27.43
CA GLY A 174 57.25 32.70 -27.09
C GLY A 174 55.79 32.47 -27.53
N ALA A 175 55.60 31.96 -28.74
CA ALA A 175 54.28 31.61 -29.27
C ALA A 175 53.61 30.49 -28.44
N VAL A 176 54.36 29.49 -27.95
CA VAL A 176 53.81 28.44 -27.08
C VAL A 176 53.33 29.00 -25.73
N PHE A 177 54.10 29.88 -25.09
CA PHE A 177 53.68 30.51 -23.83
C PHE A 177 52.43 31.36 -23.99
N TYR A 178 52.38 32.20 -25.04
CA TYR A 178 51.20 33.00 -25.34
C TYR A 178 50.01 32.11 -25.72
N GLY A 179 50.25 31.03 -26.47
CA GLY A 179 49.23 30.04 -26.82
C GLY A 179 48.62 29.35 -25.59
N ARG A 180 49.37 29.13 -24.51
CA ARG A 180 48.81 28.62 -23.24
C ARG A 180 47.86 29.63 -22.58
N TYR A 181 48.18 30.92 -22.63
CA TYR A 181 47.28 31.98 -22.17
C TYR A 181 46.00 32.01 -23.00
N LEU A 182 46.12 31.94 -24.33
CA LEU A 182 44.97 31.89 -25.23
C LEU A 182 44.09 30.67 -24.98
N LYS A 183 44.70 29.50 -24.74
CA LYS A 183 43.99 28.28 -24.37
C LYS A 183 43.17 28.46 -23.09
N ARG A 184 43.72 29.09 -22.05
CA ARG A 184 42.99 29.34 -20.78
C ARG A 184 41.77 30.23 -20.99
N LEU A 185 41.89 31.30 -21.78
CA LEU A 185 40.77 32.17 -22.15
C LEU A 185 39.69 31.41 -22.93
N SER A 186 40.10 30.61 -23.91
CA SER A 186 39.19 29.81 -24.72
C SER A 186 38.43 28.78 -23.88
N THR A 187 39.12 28.10 -22.94
CA THR A 187 38.47 27.18 -22.00
C THR A 187 37.46 27.90 -21.10
N ALA A 188 37.83 29.04 -20.51
CA ALA A 188 36.89 29.82 -19.69
C ALA A 188 35.66 30.31 -20.47
N SER A 189 35.85 30.67 -21.75
CA SER A 189 34.77 31.04 -22.68
C SER A 189 33.82 29.87 -22.94
N GLN A 190 34.37 28.67 -23.19
CA GLN A 190 33.57 27.45 -23.38
C GLN A 190 32.82 27.02 -22.11
N ASP A 191 33.43 27.13 -20.93
CA ASP A 191 32.77 26.81 -19.65
C ASP A 191 31.58 27.75 -19.41
N ALA A 192 31.74 29.06 -19.64
CA ALA A 192 30.66 30.03 -19.53
C ALA A 192 29.52 29.76 -20.54
N LEU A 193 29.86 29.29 -21.75
CA LEU A 193 28.87 28.89 -22.75
C LEU A 193 28.12 27.62 -22.36
N ALA A 194 28.80 26.65 -21.75
CA ALA A 194 28.17 25.44 -21.21
C ALA A 194 27.16 25.79 -20.10
N ASP A 195 27.52 26.71 -19.21
CA ASP A 195 26.62 27.20 -18.15
C ASP A 195 25.38 27.91 -18.71
N ALA A 196 25.52 28.69 -19.78
CA ALA A 196 24.41 29.33 -20.47
C ALA A 196 23.51 28.29 -21.18
N SER A 197 24.13 27.30 -21.83
CA SER A 197 23.42 26.23 -22.54
C SER A 197 22.63 25.34 -21.58
N ASN A 198 23.19 25.02 -20.42
CA ASN A 198 22.51 24.26 -19.38
C ASN A 198 21.28 25.02 -18.86
N LEU A 199 21.41 26.32 -18.59
CA LEU A 199 20.27 27.16 -18.20
C LEU A 199 19.19 27.16 -19.29
N ALA A 200 19.56 27.35 -20.56
CA ALA A 200 18.61 27.33 -21.66
C ALA A 200 17.90 25.98 -21.78
N SER A 201 18.64 24.86 -21.72
CA SER A 201 18.08 23.51 -21.78
C SER A 201 17.10 23.25 -20.64
N GLU A 202 17.45 23.63 -19.41
CA GLU A 202 16.57 23.51 -18.24
C GLU A 202 15.25 24.27 -18.44
N ARG A 203 15.31 25.52 -18.91
CA ARG A 203 14.12 26.36 -19.13
C ARG A 203 13.28 25.90 -20.31
N LEU A 204 13.89 25.45 -21.40
CA LEU A 204 13.18 24.90 -22.55
C LEU A 204 12.53 23.55 -22.24
N ASN A 205 13.16 22.71 -21.43
CA ASN A 205 12.55 21.47 -20.94
C ASN A 205 11.40 21.74 -19.96
N ALA A 206 11.48 22.83 -19.17
CA ALA A 206 10.44 23.28 -18.25
C ALA A 206 9.54 24.39 -18.83
N PHE A 207 9.35 24.43 -20.16
CA PHE A 207 8.66 25.53 -20.86
C PHE A 207 7.25 25.81 -20.32
N ARG A 208 6.51 24.74 -19.97
CA ARG A 208 5.17 24.86 -19.36
C ARG A 208 5.20 25.61 -18.02
N THR A 209 6.22 25.39 -17.20
CA THR A 209 6.40 26.08 -15.91
C THR A 209 6.71 27.55 -16.13
N VAL A 210 7.64 27.88 -17.03
CA VAL A 210 7.96 29.28 -17.36
C VAL A 210 6.72 30.03 -17.84
N THR A 211 5.89 29.37 -18.66
CA THR A 211 4.62 29.92 -19.17
C THR A 211 3.58 30.06 -18.07
N ALA A 212 3.40 29.04 -17.22
CA ALA A 212 2.42 29.04 -16.13
C ALA A 212 2.65 30.17 -15.11
N PHE A 213 3.91 30.52 -14.87
CA PHE A 213 4.29 31.62 -13.97
C PHE A 213 4.53 32.95 -14.70
N ASN A 214 4.34 32.99 -16.03
CA ASN A 214 4.58 34.15 -16.89
C ASN A 214 5.95 34.81 -16.67
N ARG A 215 7.02 34.00 -16.60
CA ARG A 215 8.39 34.42 -16.29
C ARG A 215 9.32 34.49 -17.51
N GLN A 216 8.79 34.56 -18.73
CA GLN A 216 9.58 34.57 -19.96
C GLN A 216 10.60 35.71 -19.98
N ASP A 217 10.18 36.93 -19.59
CA ASP A 217 11.08 38.10 -19.56
C ASP A 217 12.18 37.97 -18.50
N ASP A 218 11.85 37.45 -17.32
CA ASP A 218 12.81 37.22 -16.24
C ASP A 218 13.87 36.17 -16.64
N GLU A 219 13.44 35.07 -17.25
CA GLU A 219 14.34 34.02 -17.72
C GLU A 219 15.17 34.47 -18.93
N SER A 220 14.59 35.30 -19.81
CA SER A 220 15.32 35.97 -20.89
C SER A 220 16.46 36.84 -20.34
N ARG A 221 16.18 37.69 -19.33
CA ARG A 221 17.20 38.52 -18.67
C ARG A 221 18.28 37.69 -17.96
N ARG A 222 17.91 36.55 -17.36
CA ARG A 222 18.88 35.62 -16.74
C ARG A 222 19.80 35.00 -17.78
N PHE A 223 19.24 34.59 -18.92
CA PHE A 223 20.02 34.07 -20.04
C PHE A 223 20.94 35.14 -20.63
N GLU A 224 20.42 36.36 -20.83
CA GLU A 224 21.19 37.53 -21.30
C GLU A 224 22.40 37.80 -20.39
N LYS A 225 22.24 37.77 -19.07
CA LYS A 225 23.36 37.93 -18.12
C LYS A 225 24.45 36.87 -18.29
N LYS A 226 24.08 35.59 -18.50
CA LYS A 226 25.06 34.53 -18.75
C LYS A 226 25.75 34.71 -20.10
N ILE A 227 25.01 35.07 -21.15
CA ILE A 227 25.56 35.33 -22.48
C ILE A 227 26.46 36.57 -22.48
N ALA A 228 26.16 37.60 -21.69
CA ALA A 228 27.03 38.77 -21.56
C ALA A 228 28.42 38.38 -21.03
N ARG A 229 28.51 37.41 -20.10
CA ARG A 229 29.79 36.88 -19.64
C ARG A 229 30.54 36.12 -20.74
N VAL A 230 29.83 35.33 -21.55
CA VAL A 230 30.40 34.67 -22.74
C VAL A 230 30.95 35.71 -23.72
N LEU A 231 30.20 36.79 -23.96
CA LEU A 231 30.63 37.89 -24.84
C LEU A 231 31.87 38.61 -24.29
N GLU A 232 31.95 38.88 -22.98
CA GLU A 232 33.10 39.53 -22.36
C GLU A 232 34.37 38.68 -22.50
N LEU A 233 34.27 37.37 -22.21
CA LEU A 233 35.38 36.42 -22.36
C LEU A 233 35.76 36.24 -23.83
N GLY A 234 34.78 36.10 -24.71
CA GLY A 234 34.98 36.02 -26.16
C GLY A 234 35.66 37.27 -26.72
N ARG A 235 35.33 38.47 -26.22
CA ARG A 235 36.03 39.71 -26.61
C ARG A 235 37.49 39.69 -26.18
N LYS A 236 37.79 39.26 -24.95
CA LYS A 236 39.17 39.12 -24.46
C LYS A 236 39.93 38.08 -25.29
N GLU A 237 39.31 36.95 -25.60
CA GLU A 237 39.85 35.90 -26.47
C GLU A 237 40.10 36.41 -27.89
N ALA A 238 39.18 37.18 -28.47
CA ALA A 238 39.31 37.75 -29.80
C ALA A 238 40.48 38.74 -29.89
N VAL A 239 40.61 39.65 -28.92
CA VAL A 239 41.75 40.58 -28.84
C VAL A 239 43.05 39.82 -28.65
N ALA A 240 43.08 38.86 -27.71
CA ALA A 240 44.28 38.04 -27.46
C ALA A 240 44.68 37.22 -28.70
N SER A 241 43.70 36.67 -29.43
CA SER A 241 43.89 35.96 -30.71
C SER A 241 44.42 36.90 -31.78
N GLY A 242 43.85 38.10 -31.92
CA GLY A 242 44.28 39.11 -32.88
C GLY A 242 45.73 39.52 -32.65
N VAL A 243 46.12 39.79 -31.40
CA VAL A 243 47.52 40.06 -31.03
C VAL A 243 48.41 38.85 -31.31
N PHE A 244 47.96 37.64 -31.00
CA PHE A 244 48.71 36.41 -31.25
C PHE A 244 48.97 36.18 -32.74
N PHE A 245 47.94 36.23 -33.58
CA PHE A 245 48.09 36.04 -35.02
C PHE A 245 48.84 37.19 -35.68
N GLY A 246 48.62 38.44 -35.24
CA GLY A 246 49.36 39.61 -35.70
C GLY A 246 50.85 39.51 -35.38
N SER A 247 51.20 39.20 -34.12
CA SER A 247 52.60 39.05 -33.69
C SER A 247 53.28 37.83 -34.32
N THR A 248 52.59 36.70 -34.44
CA THR A 248 53.12 35.50 -35.10
C THR A 248 53.32 35.74 -36.60
N GLY A 249 52.35 36.39 -37.26
CA GLY A 249 52.44 36.76 -38.67
C GLY A 249 53.58 37.75 -38.93
N PHE A 250 53.70 38.80 -38.12
CA PHE A 250 54.81 39.75 -38.18
C PHE A 250 56.16 39.06 -37.96
N SER A 251 56.27 38.22 -36.93
CA SER A 251 57.51 37.48 -36.62
C SER A 251 57.87 36.51 -37.76
N GLY A 252 56.89 35.86 -38.37
CA GLY A 252 57.07 35.02 -39.55
C GLY A 252 57.59 35.82 -40.75
N ASN A 253 56.95 36.96 -41.04
CA ASN A 253 57.38 37.84 -42.13
C ASN A 253 58.79 38.42 -41.89
N MET A 254 59.12 38.80 -40.66
CA MET A 254 60.47 39.25 -40.31
C MET A 254 61.50 38.13 -40.41
N SER A 255 61.13 36.88 -40.08
CA SER A 255 62.01 35.72 -40.29
C SER A 255 62.26 35.46 -41.77
N VAL A 256 61.22 35.58 -42.62
CA VAL A 256 61.35 35.50 -44.08
C VAL A 256 62.17 36.66 -44.64
N LEU A 257 61.99 37.88 -44.14
CA LEU A 257 62.77 39.04 -44.55
C LEU A 257 64.25 38.89 -44.17
N ALA A 258 64.54 38.40 -42.96
CA ALA A 258 65.90 38.07 -42.53
C ALA A 258 66.53 36.97 -43.40
N LEU A 259 65.74 35.99 -43.82
CA LEU A 259 66.17 34.96 -44.76
C LEU A 259 66.48 35.53 -46.15
N LEU A 260 65.56 36.31 -46.72
CA LEU A 260 65.73 36.95 -48.03
C LEU A 260 66.91 37.92 -48.05
N ALA A 261 67.14 38.65 -46.95
CA ALA A 261 68.27 39.57 -46.79
C ALA A 261 69.62 38.84 -46.66
N TYR A 262 69.64 37.64 -46.06
CA TYR A 262 70.88 36.89 -45.81
C TYR A 262 71.20 35.83 -46.89
N GLY A 263 70.21 35.38 -47.67
CA GLY A 263 70.41 34.41 -48.74
C GLY A 263 69.10 34.03 -49.41
N GLY A 264 68.84 34.64 -50.56
CA GLY A 264 67.67 34.35 -51.38
C GLY A 264 67.68 32.93 -51.98
N HIS A 265 67.13 31.97 -51.25
CA HIS A 265 66.27 30.88 -51.74
C HIS A 265 65.79 30.00 -50.56
N LEU A 266 64.61 29.40 -50.73
CA LEU A 266 63.84 28.50 -49.83
C LEU A 266 62.96 29.15 -48.74
N VAL A 267 61.67 29.33 -49.05
CA VAL A 267 60.61 29.50 -48.05
C VAL A 267 59.70 28.26 -48.08
N GLY A 268 59.62 27.53 -46.95
CA GLY A 268 58.76 26.33 -46.84
C GLY A 268 58.52 25.76 -45.43
N LEU A 269 59.24 26.20 -44.39
CA LEU A 269 59.12 25.61 -43.04
C LEU A 269 57.88 26.06 -42.23
N GLY A 270 57.36 27.28 -42.48
CA GLY A 270 56.29 27.86 -41.64
C GLY A 270 54.98 27.07 -41.66
N SER A 271 54.59 26.56 -42.84
CA SER A 271 53.36 25.78 -43.03
C SER A 271 53.45 24.36 -42.43
N SER A 272 54.66 23.80 -42.35
CA SER A 272 54.88 22.48 -41.75
C SER A 272 54.81 22.54 -40.22
N LEU A 273 55.34 23.61 -39.61
CA LEU A 273 55.28 23.82 -38.16
C LEU A 273 53.86 24.13 -37.66
N SER A 274 53.08 24.90 -38.43
CA SER A 274 51.66 25.13 -38.11
C SER A 274 50.86 23.84 -38.17
N SER A 275 51.14 22.97 -39.16
CA SER A 275 50.49 21.66 -39.31
C SER A 275 50.84 20.68 -38.18
N LEU A 276 52.08 20.71 -37.67
CA LEU A 276 52.49 19.97 -36.48
C LEU A 276 51.80 20.48 -35.21
N THR A 277 51.64 21.80 -35.09
CA THR A 277 50.95 22.42 -33.95
C THR A 277 49.44 22.10 -33.95
N SER A 278 48.80 22.12 -35.12
CA SER A 278 47.41 21.70 -35.27
C SER A 278 47.24 20.20 -35.01
N PHE A 279 48.19 19.37 -35.45
CA PHE A 279 48.22 17.94 -35.13
C PHE A 279 48.31 17.72 -33.62
N TYR A 280 49.25 18.36 -32.93
CA TYR A 280 49.40 18.24 -31.47
C TYR A 280 48.13 18.69 -30.73
N SER A 281 47.54 19.82 -31.13
CA SER A 281 46.32 20.34 -30.53
C SER A 281 45.13 19.39 -30.75
N SER A 282 44.99 18.84 -31.96
CA SER A 282 43.98 17.84 -32.29
C SER A 282 44.19 16.54 -31.53
N MET A 283 45.44 16.11 -31.38
CA MET A 283 45.80 14.91 -30.62
C MET A 283 45.47 15.06 -29.13
N MET A 284 45.73 16.23 -28.54
CA MET A 284 45.36 16.49 -27.14
C MET A 284 43.85 16.52 -26.93
N ARG A 285 43.07 17.08 -27.87
CA ARG A 285 41.60 17.01 -27.83
C ARG A 285 41.10 15.58 -28.00
N GLY A 286 41.66 14.84 -28.95
CA GLY A 286 41.34 13.43 -29.21
C GLY A 286 41.64 12.52 -28.03
N LEU A 287 42.74 12.75 -27.31
CA LEU A 287 43.08 12.02 -26.08
C LEU A 287 42.06 12.26 -24.96
N GLY A 288 41.65 13.52 -24.75
CA GLY A 288 40.63 13.86 -23.74
C GLY A 288 39.25 13.28 -24.07
N ALA A 289 38.81 13.45 -25.33
CA ALA A 289 37.57 12.85 -25.83
C ALA A 289 37.61 11.32 -25.77
N GLY A 290 38.75 10.73 -26.13
CA GLY A 290 38.96 9.29 -26.07
C GLY A 290 38.87 8.74 -24.66
N GLU A 291 39.45 9.41 -23.67
CA GLU A 291 39.34 9.00 -22.27
C GLU A 291 37.88 8.91 -21.80
N ARG A 292 37.05 9.89 -22.15
CA ARG A 292 35.61 9.89 -21.81
C ARG A 292 34.83 8.78 -22.52
N VAL A 293 35.12 8.53 -23.80
CA VAL A 293 34.47 7.46 -24.59
C VAL A 293 34.88 6.08 -24.07
N PHE A 294 36.17 5.86 -23.81
CA PHE A 294 36.66 4.58 -23.28
C PHE A 294 36.21 4.32 -21.84
N ALA A 295 36.10 5.36 -21.01
CA ALA A 295 35.50 5.25 -19.70
C ALA A 295 34.07 4.69 -19.80
N LEU A 296 33.28 5.13 -20.79
CA LEU A 296 31.93 4.62 -21.04
C LEU A 296 31.91 3.18 -21.60
N ILE A 297 32.85 2.84 -22.50
CA ILE A 297 32.93 1.49 -23.09
C ILE A 297 33.38 0.44 -22.07
N GLU A 298 34.25 0.81 -21.13
CA GLU A 298 34.86 -0.11 -20.17
C GLU A 298 34.20 -0.10 -18.80
N GLN A 299 33.24 0.81 -18.57
CA GLN A 299 32.50 0.87 -17.32
C GLN A 299 31.79 -0.47 -17.08
N LYS A 300 32.11 -1.10 -15.95
CA LYS A 300 31.47 -2.33 -15.51
C LYS A 300 30.27 -1.96 -14.64
N PRO A 301 29.08 -2.53 -14.91
CA PRO A 301 27.94 -2.37 -14.02
C PRO A 301 28.22 -3.04 -12.67
N GLN A 302 27.77 -2.42 -11.60
CA GLN A 302 27.75 -3.01 -10.26
C GLN A 302 26.78 -4.20 -10.23
N ILE A 303 25.62 -4.05 -10.86
CA ILE A 303 24.59 -5.09 -10.99
C ILE A 303 24.74 -5.74 -12.37
N LYS A 304 25.34 -6.93 -12.41
CA LYS A 304 25.61 -7.64 -13.66
C LYS A 304 24.32 -8.17 -14.30
N LEU A 305 23.84 -7.49 -15.33
CA LEU A 305 22.68 -7.91 -16.12
C LEU A 305 22.98 -9.20 -16.92
N GLY A 306 22.02 -10.12 -16.97
CA GLY A 306 22.12 -11.38 -17.72
C GLY A 306 23.05 -12.44 -17.08
N GLN A 307 23.54 -12.20 -15.86
CA GLN A 307 24.26 -13.18 -15.05
C GLN A 307 23.42 -13.51 -13.81
N GLY A 308 23.16 -14.79 -13.59
CA GLY A 308 22.36 -15.28 -12.48
C GLY A 308 22.21 -16.79 -12.58
N PHE A 309 21.52 -17.38 -11.62
CA PHE A 309 21.06 -18.76 -11.75
C PHE A 309 19.75 -18.73 -12.54
N ASP A 310 19.65 -19.55 -13.59
CA ASP A 310 18.34 -19.84 -14.18
C ASP A 310 17.50 -20.48 -13.08
N MET A 311 16.48 -19.75 -12.61
CA MET A 311 15.48 -20.33 -11.74
C MET A 311 14.80 -21.43 -12.55
N PRO A 312 14.76 -22.70 -12.08
CA PRO A 312 14.16 -23.78 -12.84
C PRO A 312 12.74 -23.38 -13.24
N SER A 313 12.46 -23.36 -14.55
CA SER A 313 11.11 -23.26 -15.08
C SER A 313 10.28 -24.31 -14.37
N VAL A 314 9.32 -23.88 -13.54
CA VAL A 314 8.68 -24.74 -12.56
C VAL A 314 7.83 -25.79 -13.28
N VAL A 315 8.40 -26.96 -13.51
CA VAL A 315 7.66 -28.19 -13.77
C VAL A 315 7.16 -28.68 -12.41
N GLY A 316 5.88 -28.44 -12.14
CA GLY A 316 5.18 -28.95 -10.95
C GLY A 316 5.23 -28.05 -9.72
N ASN A 317 4.12 -27.33 -9.46
CA ASN A 317 3.55 -26.82 -8.19
C ASN A 317 4.42 -26.48 -6.93
N LYS A 318 5.75 -26.37 -6.98
CA LYS A 318 6.60 -26.20 -5.77
C LYS A 318 7.81 -25.26 -5.97
N ALA A 319 7.67 -24.13 -6.66
CA ALA A 319 8.59 -23.01 -6.42
C ALA A 319 7.89 -21.96 -5.55
N SER A 320 8.40 -21.78 -4.33
CA SER A 320 7.92 -20.83 -3.31
C SER A 320 8.30 -19.41 -3.72
N GLY A 321 7.37 -18.66 -4.33
CA GLY A 321 7.55 -17.28 -4.85
C GLY A 321 7.47 -16.16 -3.81
N THR A 322 7.83 -16.47 -2.57
CA THR A 322 7.76 -15.55 -1.43
C THR A 322 8.88 -14.51 -1.48
N ILE A 323 8.57 -13.24 -1.27
CA ILE A 323 9.57 -12.17 -1.14
C ILE A 323 9.80 -11.90 0.34
N ARG A 324 11.07 -11.89 0.78
CA ARG A 324 11.42 -11.57 2.16
C ARG A 324 12.45 -10.47 2.22
N PHE A 325 12.15 -9.45 3.02
CA PHE A 325 13.09 -8.43 3.47
C PHE A 325 13.63 -8.85 4.84
N GLU A 326 14.95 -8.96 4.96
CA GLU A 326 15.65 -9.34 6.19
C GLU A 326 16.61 -8.22 6.59
N ASN A 327 16.19 -7.42 7.58
CA ASN A 327 16.99 -6.37 8.23
C ASN A 327 17.58 -5.37 7.23
N CYS A 328 16.78 -4.98 6.24
CA CYS A 328 17.23 -4.17 5.11
C CYS A 328 17.43 -2.70 5.53
N ALA A 329 18.63 -2.17 5.32
CA ALA A 329 18.89 -0.73 5.33
C ALA A 329 19.29 -0.26 3.93
N PHE A 330 18.90 0.97 3.57
CA PHE A 330 19.16 1.49 2.23
C PHE A 330 19.30 3.02 2.20
N SER A 331 20.29 3.51 1.46
CA SER A 331 20.46 4.90 1.03
C SER A 331 20.66 4.95 -0.49
N TYR A 332 20.10 5.96 -1.16
CA TYR A 332 20.38 6.15 -2.59
C TYR A 332 21.86 6.53 -2.80
N PRO A 333 22.54 6.01 -3.84
CA PRO A 333 23.95 6.34 -4.08
C PRO A 333 24.22 7.84 -4.33
N THR A 334 23.22 8.56 -4.87
CA THR A 334 23.29 10.02 -5.08
C THR A 334 23.20 10.83 -3.78
N ARG A 335 22.74 10.21 -2.68
CA ARG A 335 22.57 10.82 -1.35
C ARG A 335 22.90 9.78 -0.25
N PRO A 336 24.16 9.35 -0.13
CA PRO A 336 24.53 8.26 0.77
C PRO A 336 24.26 8.58 2.25
N ASP A 337 24.37 9.86 2.62
CA ASP A 337 24.16 10.34 4.00
C ASP A 337 22.69 10.30 4.45
N ALA A 338 21.75 10.15 3.52
CA ALA A 338 20.33 10.07 3.81
C ALA A 338 19.84 8.62 3.82
N THR A 339 19.82 8.00 5.00
CA THR A 339 19.25 6.65 5.18
C THR A 339 17.74 6.66 5.00
N ILE A 340 17.28 6.00 3.94
CA ILE A 340 15.86 5.95 3.54
C ILE A 340 15.13 4.78 4.20
N LEU A 341 15.75 3.60 4.26
CA LEU A 341 15.20 2.44 4.95
C LEU A 341 16.10 2.06 6.12
N ARG A 342 15.50 1.79 7.27
CA ARG A 342 16.19 1.53 8.54
C ARG A 342 15.71 0.19 9.10
N ASN A 343 16.51 -0.86 8.86
CA ASN A 343 16.26 -2.19 9.41
C ASN A 343 14.85 -2.75 9.10
N VAL A 344 14.42 -2.65 7.85
CA VAL A 344 13.09 -3.07 7.38
C VAL A 344 13.05 -4.58 7.19
N SER A 345 12.09 -5.23 7.85
CA SER A 345 11.87 -6.69 7.77
C SER A 345 10.39 -7.02 7.59
N PHE A 346 10.04 -7.67 6.48
CA PHE A 346 8.69 -8.19 6.23
C PHE A 346 8.70 -9.25 5.13
N GLU A 347 7.60 -10.01 5.08
CA GLU A 347 7.39 -11.06 4.08
C GLU A 347 6.12 -10.78 3.27
N VAL A 348 6.21 -11.08 1.97
CA VAL A 348 5.14 -11.10 0.96
C VAL A 348 4.95 -12.55 0.53
N PRO A 349 3.96 -13.26 1.09
CA PRO A 349 3.71 -14.66 0.74
C PRO A 349 3.30 -14.82 -0.73
N GLN A 350 3.64 -15.96 -1.32
CA GLN A 350 3.26 -16.27 -2.70
C GLN A 350 1.73 -16.20 -2.90
N GLY A 351 1.30 -15.61 -4.02
CA GLY A 351 -0.12 -15.51 -4.39
C GLY A 351 -0.94 -14.54 -3.53
N GLN A 352 -0.33 -13.92 -2.50
CA GLN A 352 -0.99 -12.90 -1.68
C GLN A 352 -0.66 -11.49 -2.17
N SER A 353 -1.53 -10.56 -1.79
CA SER A 353 -1.34 -9.13 -2.06
C SER A 353 -0.94 -8.37 -0.79
N VAL A 354 0.14 -7.61 -0.88
CA VAL A 354 0.63 -6.74 0.20
C VAL A 354 0.52 -5.29 -0.25
N ALA A 355 -0.21 -4.48 0.51
CA ALA A 355 -0.24 -3.04 0.35
C ALA A 355 0.81 -2.37 1.25
N ILE A 356 1.60 -1.46 0.69
CA ILE A 356 2.54 -0.62 1.41
C ILE A 356 1.93 0.78 1.50
N ALA A 357 1.67 1.24 2.72
CA ALA A 357 1.10 2.53 3.04
C ALA A 357 2.10 3.39 3.80
N GLY A 358 1.99 4.71 3.72
CA GLY A 358 2.86 5.63 4.45
C GLY A 358 2.92 7.03 3.83
N PRO A 359 3.37 8.04 4.57
CA PRO A 359 3.49 9.41 4.05
C PRO A 359 4.44 9.49 2.86
N SER A 360 4.35 10.59 2.08
CA SER A 360 5.30 10.85 1.01
C SER A 360 6.72 10.94 1.57
N GLY A 361 7.70 10.34 0.90
CA GLY A 361 9.09 10.30 1.37
C GLY A 361 9.41 9.19 2.39
N ALA A 362 8.44 8.40 2.86
CA ALA A 362 8.68 7.32 3.83
C ALA A 362 9.58 6.16 3.34
N GLY A 363 9.92 6.10 2.05
CA GLY A 363 10.75 5.03 1.45
C GLY A 363 9.99 3.96 0.66
N LYS A 364 8.69 4.17 0.34
CA LYS A 364 7.84 3.18 -0.35
C LYS A 364 8.38 2.78 -1.72
N SER A 365 8.69 3.74 -2.59
CA SER A 365 9.28 3.44 -3.92
C SER A 365 10.69 2.86 -3.82
N SER A 366 11.41 3.09 -2.71
CA SER A 366 12.70 2.46 -2.46
C SER A 366 12.56 0.96 -2.21
N ILE A 367 11.48 0.52 -1.53
CA ILE A 367 11.16 -0.91 -1.40
C ILE A 367 11.00 -1.55 -2.79
N ILE A 368 10.26 -0.89 -3.70
CA ILE A 368 10.12 -1.37 -5.08
C ILE A 368 11.47 -1.45 -5.78
N GLY A 369 12.30 -0.40 -5.67
CA GLY A 369 13.64 -0.37 -6.25
C GLY A 369 14.51 -1.54 -5.80
N LEU A 370 14.37 -1.98 -4.54
CA LEU A 370 15.07 -3.15 -4.01
C LEU A 370 14.47 -4.49 -4.50
N VAL A 371 13.14 -4.64 -4.56
CA VAL A 371 12.50 -5.84 -5.13
C VAL A 371 12.87 -6.02 -6.60
N MET A 372 12.90 -4.92 -7.33
CA MET A 372 13.30 -4.82 -8.73
C MET A 372 14.79 -5.05 -8.96
N ARG A 373 15.56 -5.05 -7.87
CA ARG A 373 17.03 -5.05 -7.87
C ARG A 373 17.60 -3.96 -8.79
N PHE A 374 16.95 -2.79 -8.81
CA PHE A 374 17.54 -1.58 -9.34
C PHE A 374 18.68 -1.08 -8.47
N TYR A 375 18.60 -1.39 -7.17
CA TYR A 375 19.63 -1.17 -6.17
C TYR A 375 19.76 -2.42 -5.30
N ASP A 376 20.95 -2.67 -4.78
CA ASP A 376 21.16 -3.63 -3.69
C ASP A 376 21.06 -2.90 -2.34
N PRO A 377 20.57 -3.57 -1.26
CA PRO A 377 20.49 -2.95 0.06
C PRO A 377 21.89 -2.66 0.63
N SER A 378 22.01 -1.59 1.42
CA SER A 378 23.26 -1.21 2.10
C SER A 378 23.64 -2.20 3.21
N SER A 379 22.64 -2.78 3.88
CA SER A 379 22.79 -3.91 4.81
C SER A 379 21.53 -4.77 4.80
N GLY A 380 21.63 -6.03 5.24
CA GLY A 380 20.52 -6.99 5.17
C GLY A 380 20.44 -7.67 3.79
N ARG A 381 19.30 -8.30 3.49
CA ARG A 381 19.07 -8.94 2.18
C ARG A 381 17.61 -8.99 1.80
N VAL A 382 17.36 -8.96 0.49
CA VAL A 382 16.05 -9.22 -0.13
C VAL A 382 16.15 -10.56 -0.86
N THR A 383 15.26 -11.50 -0.56
CA THR A 383 15.20 -12.80 -1.22
C THR A 383 13.91 -12.93 -2.03
N PHE A 384 14.02 -13.52 -3.23
CA PHE A 384 12.88 -13.74 -4.12
C PHE A 384 13.14 -14.95 -5.03
N ASN A 385 12.09 -15.74 -5.26
CA ASN A 385 12.10 -16.95 -6.09
C ASN A 385 11.02 -16.85 -7.20
N GLY A 386 11.11 -15.87 -8.10
CA GLY A 386 10.15 -15.74 -9.21
C GLY A 386 10.49 -14.64 -10.22
N HIS A 387 9.52 -14.26 -11.05
CA HIS A 387 9.63 -13.17 -12.04
C HIS A 387 8.36 -12.30 -12.09
N GLY A 388 8.51 -10.98 -12.19
CA GLY A 388 7.47 -10.08 -12.71
C GLY A 388 7.50 -8.65 -12.14
N VAL A 389 7.02 -7.67 -12.93
CA VAL A 389 7.15 -6.21 -12.69
C VAL A 389 6.08 -5.41 -13.45
N VAL A 390 5.50 -4.38 -12.79
CA VAL A 390 4.94 -3.17 -13.44
C VAL A 390 5.61 -1.94 -12.83
N GLU A 391 5.89 -0.92 -13.63
CA GLU A 391 6.65 0.28 -13.25
C GLU A 391 5.77 1.41 -12.68
N GLN A 392 6.37 2.27 -11.86
CA GLN A 392 5.75 3.42 -11.18
C GLN A 392 5.21 4.51 -12.12
N ARG A 393 5.83 4.69 -13.28
CA ARG A 393 5.33 5.59 -14.32
C ARG A 393 5.55 4.92 -15.66
N PRO A 394 4.52 4.30 -16.24
CA PRO A 394 4.70 3.59 -17.48
C PRO A 394 5.14 4.53 -18.60
N VAL A 395 6.33 4.27 -19.12
CA VAL A 395 6.85 4.98 -20.30
C VAL A 395 6.45 4.20 -21.54
N LEU A 396 5.80 4.90 -22.47
CA LEU A 396 5.62 4.41 -23.82
C LEU A 396 6.77 4.91 -24.69
N PHE A 397 7.34 3.98 -25.46
CA PHE A 397 8.31 4.31 -26.48
C PHE A 397 7.57 4.82 -27.73
N ALA A 398 8.23 5.69 -28.50
CA ALA A 398 7.72 6.10 -29.80
C ALA A 398 7.62 4.86 -30.71
N GLY A 399 6.40 4.51 -31.13
CA GLY A 399 6.10 3.27 -31.85
C GLY A 399 4.62 2.95 -31.82
N THR A 400 4.23 1.78 -32.31
CA THR A 400 2.82 1.35 -32.27
C THR A 400 2.41 0.92 -30.84
N ILE A 401 1.11 0.91 -30.57
CA ILE A 401 0.58 0.34 -29.31
C ILE A 401 0.95 -1.15 -29.21
N GLU A 402 0.88 -1.90 -30.32
CA GLU A 402 1.31 -3.30 -30.38
C GLU A 402 2.78 -3.48 -29.96
N GLU A 403 3.70 -2.71 -30.54
CA GLU A 403 5.13 -2.75 -30.17
C GLU A 403 5.34 -2.43 -28.69
N ASN A 404 4.59 -1.46 -28.16
CA ASN A 404 4.65 -1.10 -26.75
C ASN A 404 4.16 -2.23 -25.85
N ILE A 405 3.13 -3.00 -26.22
CA ILE A 405 2.66 -4.15 -25.43
C ILE A 405 3.64 -5.33 -25.57
N LYS A 406 4.11 -5.61 -26.79
CA LYS A 406 5.11 -6.65 -27.10
C LYS A 406 6.47 -6.43 -26.45
N TYR A 407 6.77 -5.22 -25.98
CA TYR A 407 8.01 -4.95 -25.26
C TYR A 407 8.26 -5.90 -24.08
N GLY A 408 7.19 -6.39 -23.42
CA GLY A 408 7.28 -7.38 -22.34
C GLY A 408 7.61 -8.82 -22.81
N MET A 409 7.27 -9.16 -24.05
CA MET A 409 7.51 -10.45 -24.69
C MET A 409 7.63 -10.27 -26.23
N PRO A 410 8.84 -10.01 -26.77
CA PRO A 410 9.01 -9.59 -28.17
C PRO A 410 8.45 -10.57 -29.22
N ASN A 411 8.42 -11.87 -28.90
CA ASN A 411 7.95 -12.93 -29.78
C ASN A 411 6.44 -13.20 -29.67
N ALA A 412 5.70 -12.38 -28.92
CA ALA A 412 4.26 -12.58 -28.73
C ALA A 412 3.49 -12.47 -30.05
N THR A 413 2.51 -13.34 -30.20
CA THR A 413 1.55 -13.29 -31.31
C THR A 413 0.60 -12.11 -31.14
N SER A 414 0.01 -11.61 -32.23
CA SER A 414 -0.98 -10.53 -32.14
C SER A 414 -2.24 -10.95 -31.36
N HIS A 415 -2.53 -12.26 -31.27
CA HIS A 415 -3.60 -12.79 -30.43
C HIS A 415 -3.30 -12.61 -28.93
N GLU A 416 -2.10 -12.99 -28.48
CA GLU A 416 -1.70 -12.81 -27.08
C GLU A 416 -1.67 -11.33 -26.68
N VAL A 417 -1.25 -10.45 -27.59
CA VAL A 417 -1.31 -8.99 -27.38
C VAL A 417 -2.75 -8.52 -27.22
N TYR A 418 -3.67 -9.01 -28.05
CA TYR A 418 -5.09 -8.69 -27.95
C TYR A 418 -5.68 -9.16 -26.62
N GLU A 419 -5.41 -10.41 -26.22
CA GLU A 419 -5.88 -10.95 -24.94
C GLU A 419 -5.37 -10.13 -23.75
N ALA A 420 -4.06 -9.83 -23.71
CA ALA A 420 -3.48 -9.02 -22.64
C ALA A 420 -4.08 -7.60 -22.59
N ALA A 421 -4.36 -7.00 -23.76
CA ALA A 421 -5.02 -5.71 -23.85
C ALA A 421 -6.47 -5.75 -23.35
N MET A 422 -7.22 -6.80 -23.65
CA MET A 422 -8.60 -6.96 -23.16
C MET A 422 -8.63 -7.18 -21.64
N GLN A 423 -7.70 -7.99 -21.10
CA GLN A 423 -7.58 -8.18 -19.65
C GLN A 423 -7.24 -6.87 -18.90
N ALA A 424 -6.47 -5.98 -19.54
CA ALA A 424 -6.13 -4.67 -19.01
C ALA A 424 -7.20 -3.58 -19.27
N ASN A 425 -8.39 -3.94 -19.77
CA ASN A 425 -9.47 -3.02 -20.13
C ASN A 425 -9.05 -1.95 -21.17
N CYS A 426 -8.22 -2.31 -22.15
CA CYS A 426 -7.78 -1.42 -23.24
C CYS A 426 -8.79 -1.33 -24.41
N GLU A 427 -10.09 -1.34 -24.14
CA GLU A 427 -11.13 -1.31 -25.18
C GLU A 427 -11.07 -0.06 -26.07
N PHE A 428 -10.58 1.06 -25.53
CA PHE A 428 -10.37 2.31 -26.27
C PHE A 428 -9.43 2.16 -27.47
N ILE A 429 -8.59 1.12 -27.52
CA ILE A 429 -7.73 0.85 -28.68
C ILE A 429 -8.61 0.64 -29.92
N LYS A 430 -9.79 0.02 -29.78
CA LYS A 430 -10.73 -0.21 -30.89
C LYS A 430 -11.30 1.08 -31.47
N SER A 431 -11.39 2.14 -30.68
CA SER A 431 -11.89 3.44 -31.15
C SER A 431 -10.81 4.32 -31.80
N LEU A 432 -9.53 3.88 -31.80
CA LEU A 432 -8.46 4.59 -32.49
C LEU A 432 -8.49 4.27 -34.00
N PRO A 433 -8.21 5.26 -34.89
CA PRO A 433 -8.29 5.08 -36.35
C PRO A 433 -7.46 3.93 -36.92
N ARG A 434 -6.36 3.56 -36.26
CA ARG A 434 -5.47 2.44 -36.67
C ARG A 434 -5.41 1.31 -35.65
N GLY A 435 -6.30 1.30 -34.66
CA GLY A 435 -6.33 0.26 -33.62
C GLY A 435 -4.97 0.10 -32.93
N PHE A 436 -4.49 -1.14 -32.84
CA PHE A 436 -3.18 -1.51 -32.27
C PHE A 436 -1.98 -0.95 -33.05
N HIS A 437 -2.15 -0.61 -34.34
CA HIS A 437 -1.11 -0.01 -35.18
C HIS A 437 -1.07 1.53 -35.07
N THR A 438 -1.84 2.11 -34.15
CA THR A 438 -1.74 3.54 -33.82
C THR A 438 -0.35 3.84 -33.27
N VAL A 439 0.34 4.79 -33.89
CA VAL A 439 1.65 5.26 -33.44
C VAL A 439 1.45 6.23 -32.28
N VAL A 440 2.05 5.93 -31.14
CA VAL A 440 1.94 6.71 -29.91
C VAL A 440 3.31 7.18 -29.46
N SER A 441 3.32 8.28 -28.71
CA SER A 441 4.47 8.80 -27.97
C SER A 441 4.02 9.15 -26.55
N SER A 442 4.96 9.52 -25.68
CA SER A 442 4.70 9.84 -24.27
C SER A 442 3.67 10.95 -24.02
N THR A 443 3.29 11.73 -25.04
CA THR A 443 2.33 12.83 -24.93
C THR A 443 1.00 12.59 -25.66
N ALA A 444 0.85 11.46 -26.37
CA ALA A 444 -0.26 11.25 -27.29
C ALA A 444 -1.54 10.68 -26.63
N LEU A 445 -1.44 10.16 -25.41
CA LEU A 445 -2.51 9.44 -24.72
C LEU A 445 -2.76 10.02 -23.33
N SER A 446 -3.98 9.80 -22.79
CA SER A 446 -4.28 10.15 -21.40
C SER A 446 -3.48 9.27 -20.43
N GLY A 447 -3.28 9.74 -19.19
CA GLY A 447 -2.58 8.98 -18.15
C GLY A 447 -3.17 7.57 -17.94
N GLY A 448 -4.50 7.45 -17.95
CA GLY A 448 -5.20 6.17 -17.79
C GLY A 448 -5.03 5.21 -18.96
N GLN A 449 -4.94 5.74 -20.18
CA GLN A 449 -4.67 4.94 -21.37
C GLN A 449 -3.23 4.40 -21.36
N ILE A 450 -2.26 5.27 -21.06
CA ILE A 450 -0.84 4.90 -20.94
C ILE A 450 -0.68 3.78 -19.91
N GLN A 451 -1.37 3.93 -18.79
CA GLN A 451 -1.27 2.99 -17.70
C GLN A 451 -1.89 1.62 -18.01
N ARG A 452 -3.08 1.59 -18.63
CA ARG A 452 -3.68 0.31 -19.07
C ARG A 452 -2.82 -0.40 -20.12
N ILE A 453 -2.18 0.33 -21.03
CA ILE A 453 -1.22 -0.26 -21.99
C ILE A 453 -0.03 -0.91 -21.25
N ALA A 454 0.45 -0.30 -20.17
CA ALA A 454 1.52 -0.90 -19.39
C ALA A 454 1.07 -2.09 -18.53
N ILE A 455 -0.15 -2.08 -18.02
CA ILE A 455 -0.76 -3.27 -17.40
C ILE A 455 -0.83 -4.40 -18.44
N ALA A 456 -1.28 -4.11 -19.66
CA ALA A 456 -1.29 -5.09 -20.75
C ALA A 456 0.13 -5.62 -21.07
N ARG A 457 1.14 -4.73 -21.14
CA ARG A 457 2.56 -5.10 -21.34
C ARG A 457 3.04 -6.10 -20.27
N ALA A 458 2.66 -5.89 -19.02
CA ALA A 458 3.04 -6.79 -17.94
C ALA A 458 2.24 -8.10 -17.95
N LEU A 459 0.93 -8.04 -18.18
CA LEU A 459 0.06 -9.22 -18.25
C LEU A 459 0.46 -10.17 -19.38
N LEU A 460 0.95 -9.64 -20.49
CA LEU A 460 1.47 -10.44 -21.60
C LEU A 460 2.55 -11.43 -21.15
N LYS A 461 3.34 -11.07 -20.12
CA LYS A 461 4.41 -11.91 -19.56
C LYS A 461 3.92 -12.99 -18.58
N LYS A 462 2.63 -12.98 -18.19
CA LYS A 462 2.05 -13.86 -17.16
C LYS A 462 2.91 -13.89 -15.87
N PRO A 463 3.07 -12.74 -15.21
CA PRO A 463 4.04 -12.59 -14.13
C PRO A 463 3.64 -13.35 -12.88
N THR A 464 4.62 -13.95 -12.19
CA THR A 464 4.43 -14.51 -10.84
C THR A 464 4.44 -13.45 -9.73
N LEU A 465 5.02 -12.28 -10.03
CA LEU A 465 5.04 -11.10 -9.17
C LEU A 465 4.53 -9.87 -9.93
N LEU A 466 3.57 -9.15 -9.38
CA LEU A 466 3.09 -7.89 -9.93
C LEU A 466 3.32 -6.78 -8.92
N ILE A 467 4.00 -5.71 -9.35
CA ILE A 467 4.28 -4.55 -8.51
C ILE A 467 3.49 -3.36 -9.05
N LEU A 468 2.65 -2.73 -8.23
CA LEU A 468 1.75 -1.66 -8.63
C LEU A 468 2.06 -0.42 -7.80
N ASP A 469 2.78 0.55 -8.35
CA ASP A 469 3.06 1.82 -7.67
C ASP A 469 2.13 2.92 -8.19
N GLU A 470 1.33 3.51 -7.28
CA GLU A 470 0.47 4.67 -7.55
C GLU A 470 -0.40 4.58 -8.82
N ALA A 471 -0.96 3.40 -9.07
CA ALA A 471 -1.74 3.08 -10.26
C ALA A 471 -3.05 3.89 -10.46
N SER A 472 -3.38 4.88 -9.64
CA SER A 472 -4.62 5.64 -9.76
C SER A 472 -4.51 7.13 -9.42
N SER A 473 -3.32 7.63 -9.09
CA SER A 473 -3.16 8.98 -8.55
C SER A 473 -3.45 10.10 -9.57
N ALA A 474 -3.22 9.84 -10.87
CA ALA A 474 -3.39 10.80 -11.96
C ALA A 474 -4.63 10.55 -12.85
N LEU A 475 -5.57 9.71 -12.41
CA LEU A 475 -6.70 9.24 -13.22
C LEU A 475 -8.02 9.93 -12.86
N ASP A 476 -8.86 10.14 -13.87
CA ASP A 476 -10.28 10.47 -13.68
C ASP A 476 -11.04 9.24 -13.13
N ALA A 477 -12.18 9.47 -12.46
CA ALA A 477 -12.93 8.43 -11.75
C ALA A 477 -13.32 7.23 -12.65
N LYS A 478 -13.62 7.47 -13.93
CA LYS A 478 -13.97 6.41 -14.89
C LYS A 478 -12.75 5.58 -15.27
N SER A 479 -11.64 6.22 -15.63
CA SER A 479 -10.38 5.51 -15.93
C SER A 479 -9.87 4.74 -14.72
N GLU A 480 -10.00 5.29 -13.51
CA GLU A 480 -9.62 4.63 -12.26
C GLU A 480 -10.44 3.37 -12.00
N SER A 481 -11.77 3.43 -12.13
CA SER A 481 -12.62 2.25 -11.93
C SER A 481 -12.21 1.11 -12.87
N GLN A 482 -11.91 1.42 -14.13
CA GLN A 482 -11.49 0.44 -15.13
C GLN A 482 -10.11 -0.16 -14.82
N VAL A 483 -9.17 0.63 -14.31
CA VAL A 483 -7.84 0.16 -13.89
C VAL A 483 -7.94 -0.71 -12.63
N ASN A 484 -8.71 -0.28 -11.63
CA ASN A 484 -8.93 -1.04 -10.40
C ASN A 484 -9.65 -2.36 -10.66
N GLU A 485 -10.58 -2.41 -11.61
CA GLU A 485 -11.24 -3.65 -12.03
C GLU A 485 -10.26 -4.64 -12.68
N ALA A 486 -9.40 -4.15 -13.58
CA ALA A 486 -8.34 -4.97 -14.18
C ALA A 486 -7.39 -5.53 -13.09
N ILE A 487 -6.99 -4.70 -12.12
CA ILE A 487 -6.15 -5.11 -10.98
C ILE A 487 -6.88 -6.15 -10.10
N ARG A 488 -8.16 -5.96 -9.78
CA ARG A 488 -8.95 -6.92 -8.99
C ARG A 488 -9.04 -8.28 -9.65
N ARG A 489 -9.32 -8.33 -10.95
CA ARG A 489 -9.36 -9.61 -11.70
C ARG A 489 -8.03 -10.37 -11.61
N ILE A 490 -6.90 -9.66 -11.55
CA ILE A 490 -5.58 -10.26 -11.37
C ILE A 490 -5.40 -10.77 -9.93
N LEU A 491 -5.85 -9.99 -8.94
CA LEU A 491 -5.79 -10.36 -7.53
C LEU A 491 -6.63 -11.61 -7.22
N ASP A 492 -7.82 -11.73 -7.81
CA ASP A 492 -8.76 -12.84 -7.56
C ASP A 492 -8.23 -14.19 -8.09
N GLN A 493 -7.35 -14.19 -9.10
CA GLN A 493 -6.83 -15.40 -9.72
C GLN A 493 -5.83 -16.18 -8.84
N SER A 494 -5.42 -15.66 -7.68
CA SER A 494 -4.61 -16.34 -6.62
C SER A 494 -3.28 -16.98 -7.05
N GLN A 495 -2.84 -16.80 -8.30
CA GLN A 495 -1.56 -17.32 -8.82
C GLN A 495 -0.43 -16.28 -8.81
N THR A 496 -0.77 -14.99 -8.69
CA THR A 496 0.16 -13.87 -8.81
C THR A 496 0.38 -13.20 -7.46
N THR A 497 1.62 -13.13 -6.98
CA THR A 497 1.98 -12.32 -5.81
C THR A 497 1.88 -10.84 -6.17
N VAL A 498 1.23 -10.01 -5.36
CA VAL A 498 1.05 -8.57 -5.68
C VAL A 498 1.62 -7.68 -4.58
N ILE A 499 2.43 -6.69 -4.96
CA ILE A 499 2.84 -5.59 -4.07
C ILE A 499 2.20 -4.32 -4.60
N VAL A 500 1.37 -3.64 -3.81
CA VAL A 500 0.75 -2.36 -4.20
C VAL A 500 1.22 -1.25 -3.27
N ILE A 501 1.69 -0.13 -3.82
CA ILE A 501 1.85 1.11 -3.05
C ILE A 501 0.52 1.83 -3.09
N ALA A 502 -0.15 1.89 -1.95
CA ALA A 502 -1.50 2.41 -1.86
C ALA A 502 -1.52 3.76 -1.15
N HIS A 503 -2.06 4.76 -1.85
CA HIS A 503 -2.38 6.09 -1.31
C HIS A 503 -3.90 6.30 -1.11
N ARG A 504 -4.73 5.36 -1.58
CA ARG A 504 -6.19 5.41 -1.52
C ARG A 504 -6.73 4.23 -0.73
N LEU A 505 -7.81 4.47 0.02
CA LEU A 505 -8.44 3.48 0.90
C LEU A 505 -8.95 2.26 0.12
N SER A 506 -9.40 2.45 -1.12
CA SER A 506 -9.90 1.39 -2.01
C SER A 506 -8.83 0.34 -2.34
N SER A 507 -7.60 0.78 -2.60
CA SER A 507 -6.45 -0.11 -2.87
C SER A 507 -5.92 -0.80 -1.63
N LEU A 508 -6.05 -0.17 -0.45
CA LEU A 508 -5.73 -0.77 0.85
C LEU A 508 -6.72 -1.90 1.21
N LYS A 509 -8.02 -1.68 0.99
CA LYS A 509 -9.09 -2.65 1.31
C LYS A 509 -9.00 -3.96 0.53
N SER A 510 -8.39 -3.95 -0.66
CA SER A 510 -8.22 -5.13 -1.52
C SER A 510 -6.94 -5.95 -1.23
N ALA A 511 -6.09 -5.51 -0.29
CA ALA A 511 -4.85 -6.20 0.01
C ALA A 511 -5.02 -7.23 1.13
N HIS A 512 -4.37 -8.40 1.02
CA HIS A 512 -4.35 -9.42 2.07
C HIS A 512 -3.59 -8.96 3.32
N LYS A 513 -2.54 -8.15 3.13
CA LYS A 513 -1.72 -7.59 4.21
C LYS A 513 -1.40 -6.13 3.92
N ILE A 514 -1.41 -5.30 4.96
CA ILE A 514 -1.01 -3.91 4.89
C ILE A 514 0.24 -3.72 5.75
N VAL A 515 1.28 -3.13 5.16
CA VAL A 515 2.53 -2.73 5.80
C VAL A 515 2.56 -1.20 5.82
N VAL A 516 2.59 -0.60 7.00
CA VAL A 516 2.65 0.85 7.17
C VAL A 516 4.10 1.24 7.45
N LEU A 517 4.64 2.09 6.59
CA LEU A 517 6.01 2.59 6.60
C LEU A 517 6.02 4.07 6.99
N GLU A 518 6.82 4.42 7.99
CA GLU A 518 7.01 5.79 8.47
C GLU A 518 8.49 5.98 8.79
N ASP A 519 9.10 7.09 8.34
CA ASP A 519 10.53 7.39 8.53
C ASP A 519 11.51 6.24 8.23
N GLY A 520 11.18 5.42 7.22
CA GLY A 520 12.00 4.30 6.79
C GLY A 520 11.90 3.06 7.68
N ILE A 521 10.97 3.02 8.63
CA ILE A 521 10.71 1.89 9.55
C ILE A 521 9.27 1.40 9.39
N ILE A 522 9.04 0.10 9.64
CA ILE A 522 7.69 -0.46 9.65
C ILE A 522 7.07 -0.22 11.04
N ILE A 523 6.05 0.63 11.09
CA ILE A 523 5.35 0.96 12.34
C ILE A 523 4.17 0.02 12.64
N LYS A 524 3.55 -0.54 11.60
CA LYS A 524 2.36 -1.40 11.75
C LYS A 524 2.26 -2.40 10.61
N MET A 525 1.86 -3.62 10.95
CA MET A 525 1.42 -4.63 10.00
C MET A 525 0.03 -5.12 10.38
N SER A 526 -0.90 -5.15 9.43
CA SER A 526 -2.24 -5.72 9.63
C SER A 526 -2.56 -6.72 8.52
N GLN A 527 -2.99 -7.92 8.88
CA GLN A 527 -3.56 -8.88 7.94
C GLN A 527 -5.07 -8.63 7.85
N LEU A 528 -5.56 -8.32 6.66
CA LEU A 528 -6.99 -8.36 6.35
C LEU A 528 -7.31 -9.82 6.04
N GLN A 529 -7.96 -10.53 6.96
CA GLN A 529 -8.35 -11.92 6.70
C GLN A 529 -9.41 -11.94 5.59
N PRO A 530 -9.23 -12.73 4.51
CA PRO A 530 -10.21 -12.86 3.45
C PRO A 530 -11.56 -13.35 4.02
N ARG A 531 -12.66 -12.79 3.53
CA ARG A 531 -14.02 -13.21 3.91
C ARG A 531 -14.71 -13.85 2.70
N LYS A 532 -15.42 -14.95 2.93
CA LYS A 532 -16.30 -15.58 1.94
C LYS A 532 -17.71 -15.02 2.08
N HIS A 533 -18.33 -14.78 0.93
CA HIS A 533 -19.71 -14.31 0.85
C HIS A 533 -20.65 -15.46 0.51
N PHE A 534 -21.72 -15.61 1.29
CA PHE A 534 -22.76 -16.60 1.06
C PHE A 534 -24.13 -15.94 1.07
N GLN A 535 -25.10 -16.50 0.35
CA GLN A 535 -26.49 -16.04 0.38
C GLN A 535 -27.33 -16.97 1.27
N ALA A 536 -28.05 -16.39 2.23
CA ALA A 536 -29.05 -17.09 3.05
C ALA A 536 -30.13 -16.10 3.54
N PHE A 537 -31.39 -16.53 3.57
CA PHE A 537 -32.57 -15.73 3.90
C PHE A 537 -32.63 -14.39 3.14
N GLY A 538 -32.27 -14.42 1.84
CA GLY A 538 -32.22 -13.22 1.00
C GLY A 538 -31.14 -12.20 1.38
N THR A 539 -30.14 -12.58 2.19
CA THR A 539 -29.03 -11.68 2.59
C THR A 539 -27.65 -12.30 2.49
N THR A 540 -26.66 -11.43 2.37
CA THR A 540 -25.26 -11.83 2.25
C THR A 540 -24.59 -11.98 3.60
N TYR A 541 -24.02 -13.15 3.87
CA TYR A 541 -23.16 -13.44 5.02
C TYR A 541 -21.69 -13.25 4.62
N ALA A 542 -20.93 -12.43 5.35
CA ALA A 542 -19.51 -12.19 5.12
C ALA A 542 -18.65 -12.81 6.25
N VAL A 543 -18.41 -14.12 6.16
CA VAL A 543 -17.72 -14.91 7.19
C VAL A 543 -16.25 -15.14 6.83
N GLN A 544 -15.40 -15.39 7.81
CA GLN A 544 -13.98 -15.62 7.58
C GLN A 544 -13.71 -16.87 6.73
N GLU A 545 -12.61 -16.85 5.98
CA GLU A 545 -12.13 -17.99 5.22
C GLU A 545 -11.79 -19.17 6.15
N GLY A 546 -12.60 -20.23 6.07
CA GLY A 546 -12.57 -21.39 6.98
C GLY A 546 -13.97 -21.84 7.39
N TYR A 547 -14.94 -20.92 7.41
CA TYR A 547 -16.35 -21.24 7.65
C TYR A 547 -17.06 -21.65 6.36
N SER A 548 -17.81 -22.75 6.40
CA SER A 548 -18.77 -23.15 5.36
C SER A 548 -20.18 -23.13 5.91
N LEU A 549 -21.13 -22.54 5.16
CA LEU A 549 -22.55 -22.51 5.54
C LEU A 549 -23.31 -23.62 4.81
N HIS A 550 -24.20 -24.32 5.52
CA HIS A 550 -24.84 -25.54 5.02
C HIS A 550 -26.37 -25.52 5.09
N LYS A 551 -26.99 -24.92 6.12
CA LYS A 551 -28.44 -24.98 6.32
C LYS A 551 -28.99 -23.72 7.00
N GLU A 552 -30.08 -23.19 6.47
CA GLU A 552 -30.88 -22.14 7.11
C GLU A 552 -31.64 -22.72 8.32
N LEU A 553 -31.46 -22.16 9.51
CA LEU A 553 -32.09 -22.65 10.74
C LEU A 553 -33.35 -21.86 11.09
N GLY A 554 -33.25 -20.53 11.11
CA GLY A 554 -34.38 -19.67 11.46
C GLY A 554 -34.13 -18.19 11.21
N GLN A 555 -35.22 -17.42 11.21
CA GLN A 555 -35.22 -15.97 11.08
C GLN A 555 -36.16 -15.37 12.13
N GLY A 556 -35.65 -14.43 12.94
CA GLY A 556 -36.37 -13.70 13.97
C GLY A 556 -36.38 -12.19 13.70
N ALA A 557 -36.92 -11.42 14.66
CA ALA A 557 -37.00 -9.95 14.57
C ALA A 557 -35.61 -9.29 14.47
N TYR A 558 -34.63 -9.82 15.21
CA TYR A 558 -33.29 -9.23 15.35
C TYR A 558 -32.25 -9.80 14.39
N GLY A 559 -32.55 -10.86 13.63
CA GLY A 559 -31.57 -11.49 12.75
C GLY A 559 -31.95 -12.86 12.19
N CYS A 560 -31.02 -13.43 11.44
CA CYS A 560 -31.13 -14.76 10.83
C CYS A 560 -30.03 -15.69 11.33
N VAL A 561 -30.31 -16.98 11.43
CA VAL A 561 -29.38 -18.00 11.92
C VAL A 561 -29.15 -19.07 10.86
N VAL A 562 -27.89 -19.37 10.56
CA VAL A 562 -27.48 -20.38 9.58
C VAL A 562 -26.50 -21.34 10.22
N ALA A 563 -26.71 -22.64 10.03
CA ALA A 563 -25.76 -23.67 10.42
C ALA A 563 -24.54 -23.64 9.51
N GLY A 564 -23.35 -23.65 10.11
CA GLY A 564 -22.08 -23.73 9.43
C GLY A 564 -21.11 -24.70 10.08
N LYS A 565 -19.93 -24.82 9.47
CA LYS A 565 -18.84 -25.67 9.94
C LYS A 565 -17.52 -24.91 9.86
N HIS A 566 -16.73 -25.02 10.92
CA HIS A 566 -15.33 -24.62 10.96
C HIS A 566 -14.52 -25.84 11.42
N GLU A 567 -14.02 -25.86 12.66
CA GLU A 567 -13.46 -27.03 13.33
C GLU A 567 -14.55 -27.94 13.92
N ALA A 568 -15.65 -27.33 14.39
CA ALA A 568 -16.86 -27.98 14.86
C ALA A 568 -18.09 -27.40 14.14
N SER A 569 -19.24 -28.04 14.33
CA SER A 569 -20.52 -27.51 13.86
C SER A 569 -20.89 -26.27 14.67
N VAL A 570 -21.28 -25.19 14.00
CA VAL A 570 -21.57 -23.88 14.59
C VAL A 570 -22.88 -23.32 14.06
N ALA A 571 -23.61 -22.57 14.89
CA ALA A 571 -24.71 -21.72 14.46
C ALA A 571 -24.18 -20.29 14.26
N ILE A 572 -24.40 -19.69 13.10
CA ILE A 572 -23.96 -18.33 12.79
C ILE A 572 -25.19 -17.45 12.74
N LYS A 573 -25.37 -16.62 13.78
CA LYS A 573 -26.46 -15.65 13.91
C LYS A 573 -25.98 -14.29 13.40
N LYS A 574 -26.63 -13.79 12.35
CA LYS A 574 -26.41 -12.47 11.79
C LYS A 574 -27.47 -11.51 12.30
N LEU A 575 -27.06 -10.60 13.18
CA LEU A 575 -27.91 -9.55 13.74
C LEU A 575 -27.96 -8.36 12.77
N ARG A 576 -29.14 -7.79 12.54
CA ARG A 576 -29.36 -6.70 11.57
C ARG A 576 -30.02 -5.49 12.22
N GLY A 577 -29.93 -4.32 11.58
CA GLY A 577 -30.66 -3.13 12.03
C GLY A 577 -30.09 -2.52 13.30
N VAL A 578 -28.80 -2.73 13.54
CA VAL A 578 -28.09 -2.31 14.75
C VAL A 578 -28.35 -0.85 15.07
N LEU A 579 -28.45 0.03 14.06
CA LEU A 579 -28.64 1.48 14.24
C LEU A 579 -29.99 1.92 14.79
N CYS A 580 -31.04 1.09 14.73
CA CYS A 580 -32.38 1.44 15.23
C CYS A 580 -32.65 0.93 16.66
N GLU A 581 -31.91 -0.08 17.13
CA GLU A 581 -32.17 -0.78 18.39
C GLU A 581 -30.85 -1.10 19.14
N ILE A 582 -29.91 -0.15 19.14
CA ILE A 582 -28.52 -0.33 19.63
C ILE A 582 -28.48 -0.78 21.09
N PHE A 583 -29.39 -0.27 21.92
CA PHE A 583 -29.47 -0.57 23.35
C PHE A 583 -29.69 -2.07 23.63
N PHE A 584 -30.58 -2.72 22.86
CA PHE A 584 -30.84 -4.16 22.99
C PHE A 584 -29.65 -4.98 22.57
N LEU A 585 -28.97 -4.58 21.50
CA LEU A 585 -27.84 -5.32 20.99
C LEU A 585 -26.64 -5.30 21.95
N LEU A 586 -26.34 -4.14 22.53
CA LEU A 586 -25.27 -4.00 23.52
C LEU A 586 -25.57 -4.86 24.75
N SER A 587 -26.81 -4.81 25.22
CA SER A 587 -27.26 -5.60 26.37
C SER A 587 -27.23 -7.10 26.08
N TYR A 588 -27.63 -7.50 24.87
CA TYR A 588 -27.56 -8.89 24.39
C TYR A 588 -26.11 -9.40 24.35
N ILE A 589 -25.20 -8.64 23.73
CA ILE A 589 -23.79 -8.99 23.60
C ILE A 589 -23.13 -9.11 24.97
N LEU A 590 -23.35 -8.14 25.85
CA LEU A 590 -22.73 -8.12 27.18
C LEU A 590 -23.29 -9.22 28.08
N THR A 591 -24.60 -9.47 28.07
CA THR A 591 -25.22 -10.56 28.85
C THR A 591 -24.69 -11.93 28.44
N GLN A 592 -24.59 -12.17 27.12
CA GLN A 592 -23.99 -13.39 26.56
C GLN A 592 -22.53 -13.52 26.97
N GLN A 593 -21.78 -12.42 26.91
CA GLN A 593 -20.37 -12.41 27.25
C GLN A 593 -20.11 -12.67 28.74
N GLN A 594 -20.83 -12.03 29.66
CA GLN A 594 -20.60 -12.20 31.10
C GLN A 594 -20.90 -13.63 31.54
N THR A 595 -21.92 -14.25 30.95
CA THR A 595 -22.24 -15.68 31.14
C THR A 595 -21.07 -16.59 30.74
N ILE A 596 -20.20 -16.13 29.84
CA ILE A 596 -19.10 -16.90 29.25
C ILE A 596 -17.75 -16.55 29.86
N LEU A 597 -17.53 -15.30 30.27
CA LEU A 597 -16.27 -14.83 30.86
C LEU A 597 -15.97 -15.49 32.21
N THR A 598 -16.98 -15.96 32.92
CA THR A 598 -16.76 -16.51 34.27
C THR A 598 -15.97 -17.82 34.24
N LYS A 599 -16.03 -18.67 33.19
CA LYS A 599 -15.37 -19.99 33.21
C LYS A 599 -15.01 -20.54 31.83
N ARG A 600 -13.79 -20.24 31.37
CA ARG A 600 -13.19 -20.87 30.18
C ARG A 600 -12.34 -22.12 30.49
N ALA A 601 -12.29 -22.56 31.74
CA ALA A 601 -11.53 -23.74 32.13
C ALA A 601 -12.30 -25.06 31.98
N LEU A 602 -13.64 -25.08 32.11
CA LEU A 602 -14.44 -26.30 31.98
C LEU A 602 -15.84 -25.94 31.43
N ARG A 603 -16.34 -26.72 30.46
CA ARG A 603 -17.65 -26.56 29.79
C ARG A 603 -18.83 -26.88 30.74
N GLU A 604 -19.02 -26.11 31.81
CA GLU A 604 -19.83 -26.56 32.96
C GLU A 604 -21.22 -25.92 33.16
N ILE A 605 -21.61 -24.89 32.40
CA ILE A 605 -23.03 -24.47 32.42
C ILE A 605 -23.76 -25.24 31.32
N LYS A 606 -24.31 -26.39 31.71
CA LYS A 606 -25.00 -27.31 30.80
C LYS A 606 -26.24 -26.70 30.15
N TRP A 607 -26.86 -25.70 30.79
CA TRP A 607 -28.23 -25.27 30.47
C TRP A 607 -28.34 -23.98 29.64
N ILE A 608 -27.22 -23.41 29.17
CA ILE A 608 -27.20 -22.16 28.36
C ILE A 608 -26.32 -22.38 27.11
N THR A 609 -26.74 -21.85 25.95
CA THR A 609 -25.98 -21.97 24.69
C THR A 609 -24.63 -21.25 24.75
N CYS A 610 -23.57 -21.91 24.29
CA CYS A 610 -22.23 -21.34 24.27
C CYS A 610 -22.01 -20.41 23.05
N LEU A 611 -21.40 -19.23 23.27
CA LEU A 611 -20.89 -18.35 22.20
C LEU A 611 -19.39 -18.61 22.00
N TYR A 612 -19.05 -19.14 20.83
CA TYR A 612 -17.68 -19.44 20.44
C TYR A 612 -16.90 -18.21 20.00
N ASP A 613 -17.54 -17.29 19.27
CA ASP A 613 -16.87 -16.09 18.73
C ASP A 613 -17.89 -14.98 18.36
N MET A 614 -17.39 -13.75 18.17
CA MET A 614 -18.15 -12.60 17.68
C MET A 614 -17.39 -11.87 16.59
N ASP A 615 -18.06 -11.24 15.62
CA ASP A 615 -17.39 -10.52 14.53
C ASP A 615 -18.17 -9.30 14.02
N ILE A 616 -17.41 -8.30 13.59
CA ILE A 616 -17.89 -7.12 12.86
C ILE A 616 -17.10 -7.04 11.56
N VAL A 617 -17.81 -6.96 10.43
CA VAL A 617 -17.20 -6.95 9.09
C VAL A 617 -16.42 -5.65 8.85
N ASP A 618 -17.03 -4.50 9.16
CA ASP A 618 -16.41 -3.18 9.03
C ASP A 618 -16.62 -2.35 10.31
N TYR A 619 -15.57 -2.24 11.13
CA TYR A 619 -15.60 -1.48 12.38
C TYR A 619 -15.87 0.01 12.22
N SER A 620 -15.67 0.59 11.03
CA SER A 620 -15.90 2.02 10.80
C SER A 620 -17.36 2.36 10.49
N ASN A 621 -18.10 1.40 9.92
CA ASN A 621 -19.49 1.60 9.54
C ASN A 621 -20.21 0.25 9.46
N PHE A 622 -20.60 -0.29 10.62
CA PHE A 622 -21.36 -1.54 10.71
C PHE A 622 -22.83 -1.28 11.02
N ASN A 623 -23.69 -2.10 10.41
CA ASN A 623 -25.11 -2.22 10.75
C ASN A 623 -25.49 -3.69 11.00
N GLU A 624 -24.48 -4.53 11.22
CA GLU A 624 -24.63 -5.97 11.44
C GLU A 624 -23.51 -6.50 12.33
N VAL A 625 -23.85 -7.45 13.19
CA VAL A 625 -22.92 -8.17 14.08
C VAL A 625 -23.15 -9.66 13.89
N TYR A 626 -22.07 -10.42 13.84
CA TYR A 626 -22.10 -11.87 13.68
C TYR A 626 -21.75 -12.55 15.00
N LEU A 627 -22.60 -13.48 15.43
CA LEU A 627 -22.38 -14.34 16.59
C LEU A 627 -22.21 -15.79 16.12
N TYR A 628 -21.17 -16.45 16.65
CA TYR A 628 -20.86 -17.84 16.35
C TYR A 628 -21.17 -18.66 17.59
N GLU A 629 -22.28 -19.37 17.58
CA GLU A 629 -22.88 -20.05 18.74
C GLU A 629 -22.82 -21.58 18.57
N GLU A 630 -23.10 -22.29 19.65
CA GLU A 630 -23.28 -23.74 19.66
C GLU A 630 -24.47 -24.15 18.78
N LEU A 631 -24.24 -25.14 17.90
CA LEU A 631 -25.29 -25.67 17.05
C LEU A 631 -26.07 -26.77 17.78
N MET A 632 -27.37 -26.55 17.99
CA MET A 632 -28.32 -27.53 18.50
C MET A 632 -29.21 -28.06 17.38
N GLU A 633 -29.80 -29.26 17.56
CA GLU A 633 -30.52 -29.96 16.48
C GLU A 633 -31.92 -29.41 16.21
N ALA A 634 -32.66 -29.08 17.27
CA ALA A 634 -34.03 -28.56 17.20
C ALA A 634 -34.32 -27.60 18.36
N ASP A 635 -35.39 -26.83 18.23
CA ASP A 635 -36.01 -26.10 19.33
C ASP A 635 -37.19 -26.91 19.91
N LEU A 636 -37.57 -26.62 21.16
CA LEU A 636 -38.64 -27.34 21.85
C LEU A 636 -40.00 -27.13 21.15
N HIS A 637 -40.20 -26.01 20.46
CA HIS A 637 -41.42 -25.75 19.68
C HIS A 637 -41.58 -26.72 18.50
N ALA A 638 -40.47 -27.05 17.82
CA ALA A 638 -40.43 -28.05 16.77
C ALA A 638 -40.72 -29.44 17.32
N ILE A 639 -40.19 -29.78 18.51
CA ILE A 639 -40.44 -31.07 19.17
C ILE A 639 -41.92 -31.22 19.54
N ILE A 640 -42.51 -30.22 20.20
CA ILE A 640 -43.93 -30.27 20.62
C ILE A 640 -44.86 -30.43 19.40
N ARG A 641 -44.57 -29.73 18.30
CA ARG A 641 -45.40 -29.80 17.07
C ARG A 641 -45.14 -31.02 16.21
N SER A 642 -43.99 -31.69 16.37
CA SER A 642 -43.67 -32.89 15.61
C SER A 642 -44.62 -34.06 15.91
N GLY A 643 -45.31 -34.01 17.06
CA GLY A 643 -46.19 -35.09 17.51
C GLY A 643 -45.44 -36.34 17.95
N GLN A 644 -44.11 -36.26 18.13
CA GLN A 644 -43.33 -37.36 18.70
C GLN A 644 -43.87 -37.71 20.11
N PRO A 645 -43.97 -39.01 20.46
CA PRO A 645 -44.48 -39.42 21.76
C PRO A 645 -43.49 -39.04 22.86
N LEU A 646 -43.81 -38.00 23.62
CA LEU A 646 -43.07 -37.59 24.81
C LEU A 646 -43.69 -38.22 26.08
N THR A 647 -42.83 -38.70 26.97
CA THR A 647 -43.23 -39.24 28.27
C THR A 647 -43.25 -38.15 29.33
N ASP A 648 -43.90 -38.41 30.46
CA ASP A 648 -43.89 -37.50 31.63
C ASP A 648 -42.46 -37.20 32.10
N GLN A 649 -41.54 -38.18 32.00
CA GLN A 649 -40.13 -38.01 32.31
C GLN A 649 -39.44 -36.98 31.39
N HIS A 650 -39.79 -36.94 30.10
CA HIS A 650 -39.29 -35.90 29.19
C HIS A 650 -39.77 -34.52 29.62
N TYR A 651 -41.05 -34.38 30.01
CA TYR A 651 -41.59 -33.11 30.50
C TYR A 651 -40.89 -32.63 31.78
N GLN A 652 -40.70 -33.54 32.75
CA GLN A 652 -39.95 -33.27 33.98
C GLN A 652 -38.53 -32.81 33.67
N SER A 653 -37.84 -33.51 32.77
CA SER A 653 -36.47 -33.19 32.37
C SER A 653 -36.36 -31.81 31.73
N PHE A 654 -37.21 -31.49 30.73
CA PHE A 654 -37.17 -30.16 30.09
C PHE A 654 -37.48 -29.02 31.06
N VAL A 655 -38.47 -29.19 31.96
CA VAL A 655 -38.79 -28.17 32.96
C VAL A 655 -37.67 -28.01 33.99
N TYR A 656 -37.10 -29.12 34.47
CA TYR A 656 -35.98 -29.10 35.41
C TYR A 656 -34.77 -28.37 34.82
N GLN A 657 -34.33 -28.74 33.62
CA GLN A 657 -33.18 -28.13 32.95
C GLN A 657 -33.41 -26.62 32.68
N THR A 658 -34.64 -26.23 32.30
CA THR A 658 -35.00 -24.81 32.12
C THR A 658 -34.90 -24.04 33.45
N LEU A 659 -35.39 -24.61 34.55
CA LEU A 659 -35.30 -23.98 35.88
C LEU A 659 -33.85 -23.89 36.38
N CYS A 660 -33.01 -24.91 36.12
CA CYS A 660 -31.59 -24.84 36.46
C CYS A 660 -30.87 -23.72 35.70
N GLY A 661 -31.17 -23.56 34.41
CA GLY A 661 -30.67 -22.42 33.62
C GLY A 661 -31.15 -21.08 34.17
N LEU A 662 -32.41 -20.97 34.58
CA LEU A 662 -32.95 -19.73 35.15
C LEU A 662 -32.38 -19.40 36.52
N LYS A 663 -32.16 -20.38 37.39
CA LYS A 663 -31.48 -20.18 38.68
C LYS A 663 -30.13 -19.48 38.48
N TYR A 664 -29.36 -19.91 37.47
CA TYR A 664 -28.09 -19.29 37.14
C TYR A 664 -28.27 -17.82 36.67
N ILE A 665 -29.14 -17.59 35.70
CA ILE A 665 -29.38 -16.25 35.12
C ILE A 665 -29.92 -15.27 36.18
N HIS A 666 -30.89 -15.72 37.00
CA HIS A 666 -31.50 -14.93 38.08
C HIS A 666 -30.49 -14.59 39.17
N SER A 667 -29.58 -15.51 39.50
CA SER A 667 -28.50 -15.24 40.47
C SER A 667 -27.43 -14.25 39.96
N ALA A 668 -27.41 -13.98 38.65
CA ALA A 668 -26.57 -12.95 38.04
C ALA A 668 -27.27 -11.58 37.96
N ASP A 669 -28.44 -11.42 38.59
CA ASP A 669 -29.31 -10.22 38.49
C ASP A 669 -29.81 -9.96 37.05
N VAL A 670 -30.01 -11.02 36.26
CA VAL A 670 -30.53 -10.95 34.87
C VAL A 670 -31.92 -11.61 34.79
N ILE A 671 -32.82 -11.04 33.98
CA ILE A 671 -34.15 -11.60 33.65
C ILE A 671 -34.22 -11.86 32.14
N HIS A 672 -34.74 -13.02 31.71
CA HIS A 672 -34.73 -13.41 30.28
C HIS A 672 -35.84 -12.75 29.46
N ARG A 673 -37.07 -12.60 29.99
CA ARG A 673 -38.21 -11.86 29.41
C ARG A 673 -38.88 -12.41 28.14
N ASP A 674 -38.23 -13.30 27.39
CA ASP A 674 -38.78 -13.91 26.15
C ASP A 674 -38.61 -15.44 26.15
N LEU A 675 -38.88 -16.08 27.30
CA LEU A 675 -38.91 -17.55 27.35
C LEU A 675 -40.13 -18.08 26.62
N LYS A 676 -39.88 -18.97 25.67
CA LYS A 676 -40.88 -19.69 24.88
C LYS A 676 -40.24 -20.97 24.33
N PRO A 677 -41.02 -21.97 23.88
CA PRO A 677 -40.46 -23.20 23.34
C PRO A 677 -39.47 -23.00 22.19
N GLY A 678 -39.59 -21.92 21.41
CA GLY A 678 -38.65 -21.59 20.33
C GLY A 678 -37.26 -21.11 20.80
N ASN A 679 -37.12 -20.68 22.06
CA ASN A 679 -35.87 -20.20 22.65
C ASN A 679 -35.22 -21.25 23.58
N LEU A 680 -35.77 -22.47 23.58
CA LEU A 680 -35.24 -23.62 24.30
C LEU A 680 -34.76 -24.63 23.27
N LEU A 681 -33.45 -24.76 23.11
CA LEU A 681 -32.84 -25.63 22.12
C LEU A 681 -32.57 -27.00 22.74
N VAL A 682 -32.81 -28.07 21.97
CA VAL A 682 -32.72 -29.45 22.43
C VAL A 682 -31.88 -30.28 21.44
N ASN A 683 -31.03 -31.16 21.96
CA ASN A 683 -30.24 -32.11 21.17
C ASN A 683 -30.83 -33.54 21.23
N ALA A 684 -30.23 -34.48 20.50
CA ALA A 684 -30.66 -35.88 20.45
C ALA A 684 -30.71 -36.57 21.83
N ASP A 685 -29.87 -36.13 22.78
CA ASP A 685 -29.78 -36.66 24.13
C ASP A 685 -30.81 -36.04 25.11
N CYS A 686 -31.74 -35.22 24.59
CA CYS A 686 -32.72 -34.44 25.37
C CYS A 686 -32.09 -33.45 26.36
N GLU A 687 -30.85 -33.02 26.11
CA GLU A 687 -30.26 -31.88 26.80
C GLU A 687 -30.83 -30.58 26.22
N LEU A 688 -31.28 -29.71 27.12
CA LEU A 688 -31.93 -28.46 26.83
C LEU A 688 -31.00 -27.30 27.19
N LYS A 689 -30.90 -26.34 26.29
CA LYS A 689 -30.17 -25.09 26.49
C LYS A 689 -31.04 -23.89 26.18
N ILE A 690 -31.00 -22.91 27.08
CA ILE A 690 -31.64 -21.61 26.90
C ILE A 690 -30.81 -20.79 25.91
N CYS A 691 -31.47 -20.20 24.91
CA CYS A 691 -30.86 -19.34 23.90
C CYS A 691 -31.64 -18.02 23.73
N ASP A 692 -31.09 -17.10 22.95
CA ASP A 692 -31.74 -15.83 22.55
C ASP A 692 -32.11 -14.87 23.68
N PHE A 693 -31.08 -14.32 24.31
CA PHE A 693 -31.14 -13.30 25.36
C PHE A 693 -31.37 -11.88 24.83
N GLY A 694 -31.87 -11.71 23.60
CA GLY A 694 -31.96 -10.41 22.91
C GLY A 694 -32.80 -9.36 23.64
N LEU A 695 -33.68 -9.83 24.52
CA LEU A 695 -34.57 -9.01 25.35
C LEU A 695 -34.22 -9.08 26.85
N ALA A 696 -33.13 -9.75 27.21
CA ALA A 696 -32.72 -9.88 28.60
C ALA A 696 -32.32 -8.52 29.20
N ARG A 697 -32.57 -8.35 30.50
CA ARG A 697 -32.30 -7.10 31.22
C ARG A 697 -31.79 -7.36 32.62
N GLY A 698 -31.07 -6.37 33.13
CA GLY A 698 -30.73 -6.28 34.53
C GLY A 698 -31.88 -5.90 35.42
N PHE A 699 -31.80 -6.33 36.67
CA PHE A 699 -32.64 -5.78 37.73
C PHE A 699 -31.81 -5.65 39.01
N GLU A 700 -32.03 -4.58 39.77
CA GLU A 700 -31.35 -4.40 41.06
C GLU A 700 -32.21 -5.03 42.17
N SER A 701 -31.66 -6.03 42.85
CA SER A 701 -32.33 -6.73 43.95
C SER A 701 -32.27 -5.97 45.29
N ASP A 702 -31.40 -4.97 45.42
CA ASP A 702 -31.21 -4.17 46.65
C ASP A 702 -32.02 -2.85 46.64
N PRO A 703 -33.02 -2.68 47.53
CA PRO A 703 -33.85 -1.47 47.62
C PRO A 703 -33.06 -0.18 47.91
N LEU A 704 -31.89 -0.26 48.56
CA LEU A 704 -31.07 0.92 48.89
C LEU A 704 -30.28 1.43 47.67
N ARG A 705 -29.89 0.52 46.76
CA ARG A 705 -29.18 0.86 45.51
C ARG A 705 -30.13 1.28 44.39
N ALA A 706 -31.33 0.72 44.37
CA ALA A 706 -32.39 1.11 43.44
C ALA A 706 -32.79 2.61 43.55
N GLY A 707 -32.59 3.25 44.70
CA GLY A 707 -32.85 4.68 44.90
C GLY A 707 -31.73 5.64 44.47
N LEU A 708 -30.51 5.13 44.26
CA LEU A 708 -29.34 5.93 43.83
C LEU A 708 -29.12 5.86 42.31
N ALA A 709 -29.49 4.74 41.69
CA ALA A 709 -29.59 4.62 40.24
C ALA A 709 -30.91 5.26 39.78
N GLY A 710 -30.87 6.54 39.39
CA GLY A 710 -32.04 7.35 39.01
C GLY A 710 -32.82 6.91 37.75
N SER A 711 -32.88 5.61 37.45
CA SER A 711 -33.60 5.06 36.32
C SER A 711 -34.43 3.84 36.75
N ALA A 712 -35.65 4.09 37.22
CA ALA A 712 -36.77 3.23 36.84
C ALA A 712 -37.06 3.51 35.34
N GLY A 713 -36.13 3.12 34.48
CA GLY A 713 -36.25 3.29 33.04
C GLY A 713 -37.44 2.47 32.57
N PHE A 714 -38.44 3.14 31.99
CA PHE A 714 -39.61 2.50 31.39
C PHE A 714 -39.15 1.40 30.43
N MET A 715 -39.48 0.17 30.79
CA MET A 715 -39.01 -1.03 30.10
C MET A 715 -39.95 -1.34 28.93
N THR A 716 -39.45 -1.20 27.71
CA THR A 716 -40.19 -1.47 26.47
C THR A 716 -40.82 -2.88 26.46
N GLU A 717 -42.12 -2.94 26.15
CA GLU A 717 -42.97 -4.13 26.13
C GLU A 717 -43.00 -4.86 24.77
N TYR A 718 -42.65 -4.16 23.68
CA TYR A 718 -42.37 -4.74 22.37
C TYR A 718 -41.09 -5.59 22.53
N VAL A 719 -41.00 -6.90 22.31
CA VAL A 719 -41.10 -7.64 21.04
C VAL A 719 -41.18 -9.17 21.33
N ALA A 720 -41.73 -9.62 22.46
CA ALA A 720 -41.84 -11.06 22.79
C ALA A 720 -43.09 -11.74 22.21
N THR A 721 -43.08 -13.07 22.05
CA THR A 721 -44.27 -13.85 21.64
C THR A 721 -45.34 -13.76 22.73
N ARG A 722 -46.46 -13.08 22.44
CA ARG A 722 -47.50 -12.68 23.41
C ARG A 722 -48.02 -13.81 24.30
N TRP A 723 -48.05 -15.05 23.80
CA TRP A 723 -48.69 -16.20 24.43
C TRP A 723 -48.04 -16.66 25.76
N TYR A 724 -46.76 -16.32 25.99
CA TYR A 724 -46.00 -16.73 27.18
C TYR A 724 -45.74 -15.58 28.16
N ARG A 725 -46.29 -14.39 27.89
CA ARG A 725 -46.08 -13.21 28.72
C ARG A 725 -46.87 -13.30 30.02
N ALA A 726 -46.24 -12.89 31.11
CA ALA A 726 -46.87 -12.79 32.42
C ALA A 726 -47.88 -11.63 32.48
N PRO A 727 -48.98 -11.77 33.24
CA PRO A 727 -50.01 -10.73 33.33
C PRO A 727 -49.46 -9.40 33.85
N GLU A 728 -48.46 -9.42 34.73
CA GLU A 728 -47.85 -8.21 35.27
C GLU A 728 -47.06 -7.37 34.25
N ILE A 729 -46.57 -7.97 33.15
CA ILE A 729 -45.92 -7.25 32.04
C ILE A 729 -46.95 -6.39 31.32
N MET A 730 -48.14 -6.93 31.08
CA MET A 730 -49.23 -6.27 30.35
C MET A 730 -49.96 -5.23 31.20
N LEU A 731 -49.94 -5.40 32.52
CA LEU A 731 -50.67 -4.57 33.47
C LEU A 731 -49.79 -3.47 34.10
N SER A 732 -48.54 -3.33 33.64
CA SER A 732 -47.56 -2.36 34.14
C SER A 732 -47.45 -2.35 35.67
N PHE A 733 -47.22 -3.51 36.29
CA PHE A 733 -46.92 -3.53 37.73
C PHE A 733 -45.64 -2.72 37.98
N ALA A 734 -45.68 -1.83 38.97
CA ALA A 734 -44.60 -0.87 39.23
C ALA A 734 -43.22 -1.53 39.50
N ASN A 735 -43.19 -2.79 39.93
CA ASN A 735 -41.99 -3.55 40.22
C ASN A 735 -42.20 -5.03 39.84
N TYR A 736 -41.84 -5.45 38.62
CA TYR A 736 -41.79 -6.87 38.27
C TYR A 736 -40.36 -7.44 38.43
N SER A 737 -40.25 -8.73 38.75
CA SER A 737 -38.99 -9.41 39.08
C SER A 737 -38.80 -10.68 38.25
N THR A 738 -37.88 -11.54 38.64
CA THR A 738 -37.61 -12.88 38.06
C THR A 738 -38.85 -13.79 37.97
N SER A 739 -39.94 -13.45 38.67
CA SER A 739 -41.23 -14.15 38.63
C SER A 739 -41.85 -14.25 37.23
N ILE A 740 -41.52 -13.32 36.31
CA ILE A 740 -42.06 -13.35 34.93
C ILE A 740 -41.56 -14.55 34.13
N ASP A 741 -40.30 -14.95 34.32
CA ASP A 741 -39.72 -16.09 33.61
C ASP A 741 -40.36 -17.40 34.10
N ILE A 742 -40.69 -17.47 35.40
CA ILE A 742 -41.39 -18.63 35.98
C ILE A 742 -42.80 -18.79 35.40
N TRP A 743 -43.50 -17.69 35.13
CA TRP A 743 -44.78 -17.74 34.41
C TRP A 743 -44.61 -18.34 33.02
N SER A 744 -43.60 -17.90 32.27
CA SER A 744 -43.31 -18.42 30.93
C SER A 744 -43.00 -19.92 30.97
N VAL A 745 -42.23 -20.40 31.97
CA VAL A 745 -42.00 -21.85 32.19
C VAL A 745 -43.30 -22.59 32.49
N GLY A 746 -44.22 -22.00 33.27
CA GLY A 746 -45.56 -22.56 33.49
C GLY A 746 -46.36 -22.71 32.20
N CYS A 747 -46.34 -21.69 31.33
CA CYS A 747 -46.97 -21.76 30.01
C CYS A 747 -46.34 -22.85 29.11
N ILE A 748 -45.01 -23.02 29.16
CA ILE A 748 -44.29 -24.08 28.45
C ILE A 748 -44.69 -25.47 28.97
N LEU A 749 -44.78 -25.66 30.29
CA LEU A 749 -45.26 -26.92 30.89
C LEU A 749 -46.71 -27.23 30.46
N ALA A 750 -47.59 -26.23 30.47
CA ALA A 750 -48.96 -26.39 29.99
C ALA A 750 -49.03 -26.79 28.51
N GLU A 751 -48.12 -26.25 27.69
CA GLU A 751 -48.02 -26.60 26.28
C GLU A 751 -47.43 -27.99 26.05
N LEU A 752 -46.45 -28.43 26.84
CA LEU A 752 -45.95 -29.81 26.83
C LEU A 752 -47.06 -30.81 27.17
N LEU A 753 -47.91 -30.50 28.16
CA LEU A 753 -49.05 -31.33 28.54
C LEU A 753 -50.18 -31.32 27.49
N GLY A 754 -50.36 -30.20 26.78
CA GLY A 754 -51.49 -29.96 25.88
C GLY A 754 -51.21 -30.08 24.38
N GLY A 755 -49.95 -30.11 23.97
CA GLY A 755 -49.50 -30.01 22.57
C GLY A 755 -49.78 -28.66 21.89
N ARG A 756 -50.28 -27.66 22.63
CA ARG A 756 -50.62 -26.32 22.11
C ARG A 756 -50.52 -25.26 23.21
N PRO A 757 -50.24 -23.99 22.87
CA PRO A 757 -50.17 -22.91 23.86
C PRO A 757 -51.47 -22.77 24.64
N ILE A 758 -51.37 -22.64 25.96
CA ILE A 758 -52.53 -22.50 26.86
C ILE A 758 -53.23 -21.14 26.72
N PHE A 759 -52.48 -20.05 26.54
CA PHE A 759 -53.00 -18.69 26.39
C PHE A 759 -52.67 -18.14 25.00
N LYS A 760 -53.53 -18.41 24.01
CA LYS A 760 -53.31 -17.99 22.61
C LYS A 760 -54.13 -16.74 22.26
N GLY A 761 -53.78 -15.59 22.82
CA GLY A 761 -54.41 -14.30 22.54
C GLY A 761 -53.99 -13.67 21.21
N ARG A 762 -54.91 -12.93 20.60
CA ARG A 762 -54.72 -12.19 19.33
C ARG A 762 -54.11 -10.80 19.52
N ASP A 763 -54.44 -10.16 20.64
CA ASP A 763 -54.03 -8.82 21.06
C ASP A 763 -53.87 -8.80 22.60
N TYR A 764 -53.55 -7.65 23.21
CA TYR A 764 -53.30 -7.59 24.65
C TYR A 764 -54.58 -7.86 25.46
N VAL A 765 -55.70 -7.30 25.02
CA VAL A 765 -56.99 -7.46 25.69
C VAL A 765 -57.47 -8.91 25.61
N ASP A 766 -57.38 -9.55 24.45
CA ASP A 766 -57.73 -10.96 24.25
C ASP A 766 -56.78 -11.86 25.05
N GLN A 767 -55.47 -11.59 25.07
CA GLN A 767 -54.53 -12.36 25.90
C GLN A 767 -54.91 -12.31 27.39
N LEU A 768 -55.24 -11.12 27.91
CA LEU A 768 -55.71 -10.96 29.30
C LEU A 768 -57.01 -11.74 29.51
N ASN A 769 -57.95 -11.68 28.56
CA ASN A 769 -59.19 -12.45 28.62
C ASN A 769 -58.98 -13.97 28.62
N GLN A 770 -58.03 -14.48 27.83
CA GLN A 770 -57.66 -15.91 27.83
C GLN A 770 -57.11 -16.33 29.20
N ILE A 771 -56.27 -15.50 29.82
CA ILE A 771 -55.72 -15.74 31.16
C ILE A 771 -56.85 -15.78 32.19
N LEU A 772 -57.72 -14.76 32.21
CA LEU A 772 -58.85 -14.67 33.14
C LEU A 772 -59.89 -15.78 32.92
N HIS A 773 -60.03 -16.29 31.70
CA HIS A 773 -60.94 -17.39 31.40
C HIS A 773 -60.53 -18.69 32.09
N VAL A 774 -59.22 -18.96 32.21
CA VAL A 774 -58.70 -20.19 32.83
C VAL A 774 -58.47 -19.99 34.33
N LEU A 775 -57.81 -18.89 34.72
CA LEU A 775 -57.42 -18.66 36.12
C LEU A 775 -58.54 -18.05 36.98
N GLY A 776 -59.57 -17.50 36.36
CA GLY A 776 -60.65 -16.76 37.02
C GLY A 776 -60.31 -15.29 37.27
N THR A 777 -61.29 -14.55 37.78
CA THR A 777 -61.13 -13.13 38.11
C THR A 777 -60.23 -12.96 39.36
N PRO A 778 -59.18 -12.12 39.32
CA PRO A 778 -58.26 -11.92 40.44
C PRO A 778 -58.93 -11.22 41.63
N SER A 779 -58.36 -11.39 42.83
CA SER A 779 -58.85 -10.75 44.06
C SER A 779 -58.59 -9.23 44.05
N GLU A 780 -59.40 -8.47 44.80
CA GLU A 780 -59.20 -7.02 44.99
C GLU A 780 -57.84 -6.67 45.61
N GLU A 781 -57.25 -7.56 46.43
CA GLU A 781 -55.89 -7.39 46.96
C GLU A 781 -54.85 -7.36 45.83
N THR A 782 -55.02 -8.25 44.85
CA THR A 782 -54.13 -8.35 43.68
C THR A 782 -54.33 -7.17 42.72
N LEU A 783 -55.57 -6.72 42.52
CA LEU A 783 -55.88 -5.58 41.64
C LEU A 783 -55.31 -4.25 42.15
N ARG A 784 -55.15 -4.07 43.46
CA ARG A 784 -54.53 -2.85 44.04
C ARG A 784 -53.05 -2.67 43.69
N ARG A 785 -52.37 -3.73 43.25
CA ARG A 785 -50.95 -3.73 42.89
C ARG A 785 -50.71 -3.49 41.39
N VAL A 786 -51.78 -3.47 40.59
CA VAL A 786 -51.74 -3.16 39.15
C VAL A 786 -51.45 -1.67 38.97
N GLY A 787 -50.45 -1.33 38.17
CA GLY A 787 -50.05 0.07 37.95
C GLY A 787 -50.97 0.83 36.99
N SER A 788 -51.63 0.15 36.04
CA SER A 788 -52.57 0.80 35.10
C SER A 788 -53.99 0.92 35.69
N PRO A 789 -54.51 2.14 35.93
CA PRO A 789 -55.86 2.34 36.46
C PRO A 789 -56.95 1.84 35.51
N ARG A 790 -56.75 2.01 34.20
CA ARG A 790 -57.69 1.57 33.15
C ARG A 790 -57.81 0.05 33.05
N ALA A 791 -56.70 -0.67 33.20
CA ALA A 791 -56.73 -2.12 33.19
C ALA A 791 -57.49 -2.69 34.41
N VAL A 792 -57.38 -2.05 35.57
CA VAL A 792 -58.19 -2.38 36.77
C VAL A 792 -59.67 -2.16 36.51
N GLU A 793 -60.04 -1.03 35.91
CA GLU A 793 -61.44 -0.71 35.57
C GLU A 793 -62.01 -1.70 34.54
N TYR A 794 -61.22 -2.07 33.52
CA TYR A 794 -61.59 -3.10 32.55
C TYR A 794 -61.82 -4.46 33.21
N ILE A 795 -60.92 -4.92 34.08
CA ILE A 795 -61.11 -6.22 34.77
C ILE A 795 -62.35 -6.18 35.67
N ARG A 796 -62.65 -5.04 36.31
CA ARG A 796 -63.84 -4.84 37.13
C ARG A 796 -65.15 -4.79 36.33
N SER A 797 -65.10 -4.37 35.06
CA SER A 797 -66.29 -4.35 34.20
C SER A 797 -66.67 -5.74 33.66
N LEU A 798 -65.73 -6.69 33.68
CA LEU A 798 -65.98 -8.06 33.24
C LEU A 798 -66.78 -8.87 34.29
N PRO A 799 -67.64 -9.81 33.86
CA PRO A 799 -68.31 -10.74 34.77
C PRO A 799 -67.30 -11.58 35.57
N ILE A 800 -67.59 -11.82 36.85
CA ILE A 800 -66.77 -12.69 37.71
C ILE A 800 -66.72 -14.10 37.12
N LYS A 801 -65.52 -14.58 36.80
CA LYS A 801 -65.26 -15.92 36.25
C LYS A 801 -64.66 -16.83 37.33
N PRO A 802 -65.20 -18.05 37.55
CA PRO A 802 -64.57 -19.03 38.42
C PRO A 802 -63.32 -19.64 37.77
N ARG A 803 -62.33 -20.00 38.57
CA ARG A 803 -61.12 -20.73 38.11
C ARG A 803 -61.49 -22.10 37.55
N ILE A 804 -60.94 -22.47 36.39
CA ILE A 804 -61.07 -23.81 35.81
C ILE A 804 -59.97 -24.70 36.40
N PRO A 805 -60.29 -25.82 37.09
CA PRO A 805 -59.29 -26.77 37.57
C PRO A 805 -58.50 -27.36 36.39
N PHE A 806 -57.16 -27.40 36.50
CA PHE A 806 -56.30 -27.87 35.42
C PHE A 806 -56.51 -29.36 35.09
N GLU A 807 -57.02 -30.16 36.04
CA GLU A 807 -57.43 -31.56 35.84
C GLU A 807 -58.51 -31.70 34.78
N ARG A 808 -59.36 -30.68 34.58
CA ARG A 808 -60.37 -30.67 33.51
C ARG A 808 -59.77 -30.36 32.14
N ILE A 809 -58.68 -29.58 32.12
CA ILE A 809 -58.00 -29.17 30.88
C ILE A 809 -57.06 -30.29 30.42
N TYR A 810 -56.37 -30.92 31.36
CA TYR A 810 -55.37 -31.96 31.12
C TYR A 810 -55.68 -33.24 31.92
N PRO A 811 -56.75 -33.98 31.57
CA PRO A 811 -57.25 -35.11 32.38
C PRO A 811 -56.31 -36.33 32.42
N LYS A 812 -55.31 -36.37 31.52
CA LYS A 812 -54.31 -37.45 31.43
C LYS A 812 -52.96 -37.08 32.04
N ALA A 813 -52.81 -35.87 32.57
CA ALA A 813 -51.55 -35.38 33.12
C ALA A 813 -51.30 -35.92 34.53
N ASN A 814 -50.02 -35.99 34.91
CA ASN A 814 -49.60 -36.35 36.26
C ASN A 814 -50.14 -35.32 37.29
N PRO A 815 -50.81 -35.76 38.39
CA PRO A 815 -51.33 -34.83 39.41
C PRO A 815 -50.27 -33.90 40.00
N LEU A 816 -49.03 -34.37 40.16
CA LEU A 816 -47.92 -33.55 40.66
C LEU A 816 -47.47 -32.48 39.63
N ALA A 817 -47.61 -32.77 38.32
CA ALA A 817 -47.35 -31.80 37.27
C ALA A 817 -48.40 -30.68 37.30
N LEU A 818 -49.67 -31.03 37.53
CA LEU A 818 -50.77 -30.08 37.63
C LEU A 818 -50.64 -29.20 38.88
N ASP A 819 -50.17 -29.75 40.01
CA ASP A 819 -49.86 -28.97 41.21
C ASP A 819 -48.75 -27.95 40.95
N LEU A 820 -47.63 -28.36 40.34
CA LEU A 820 -46.55 -27.44 39.96
C LEU A 820 -47.04 -26.37 38.98
N LEU A 821 -47.79 -26.77 37.96
CA LEU A 821 -48.38 -25.86 36.99
C LEU A 821 -49.30 -24.83 37.66
N SER A 822 -50.08 -25.26 38.66
CA SER A 822 -50.98 -24.38 39.40
C SER A 822 -50.28 -23.31 40.23
N LYS A 823 -49.06 -23.60 40.69
CA LYS A 823 -48.21 -22.68 41.45
C LYS A 823 -47.44 -21.73 40.53
N MET A 824 -46.97 -22.21 39.37
CA MET A 824 -46.31 -21.39 38.34
C MET A 824 -47.29 -20.42 37.66
N LEU A 825 -48.49 -20.87 37.30
CA LEU A 825 -49.54 -20.03 36.71
C LEU A 825 -50.40 -19.32 37.77
N THR A 826 -49.75 -18.74 38.76
CA THR A 826 -50.39 -17.86 39.76
C THR A 826 -50.42 -16.43 39.24
N PHE A 827 -51.59 -15.80 39.24
CA PHE A 827 -51.78 -14.45 38.69
C PHE A 827 -50.97 -13.39 39.46
N ASP A 828 -50.98 -13.44 40.80
CA ASP A 828 -50.21 -12.52 41.65
C ASP A 828 -48.72 -12.92 41.66
N PRO A 829 -47.81 -12.10 41.13
CA PRO A 829 -46.38 -12.45 41.07
C PRO A 829 -45.75 -12.66 42.45
N ALA A 830 -46.24 -11.98 43.49
CA ALA A 830 -45.72 -12.12 44.85
C ALA A 830 -46.13 -13.44 45.53
N LYS A 831 -47.18 -14.10 45.03
CA LYS A 831 -47.66 -15.41 45.51
C LYS A 831 -47.21 -16.55 44.59
N ARG A 832 -46.56 -16.24 43.47
CA ARG A 832 -46.07 -17.22 42.50
C ARG A 832 -44.83 -17.91 43.06
N ILE A 833 -44.72 -19.21 42.79
CA ILE A 833 -43.57 -20.02 43.21
C ILE A 833 -42.27 -19.43 42.64
N THR A 834 -41.21 -19.41 43.44
CA THR A 834 -39.87 -18.99 43.00
C THR A 834 -39.14 -20.11 42.25
N CYS A 835 -38.05 -19.79 41.55
CA CYS A 835 -37.24 -20.79 40.85
C CYS A 835 -36.72 -21.88 41.79
N ASP A 836 -36.18 -21.50 42.96
CA ASP A 836 -35.65 -22.43 43.96
C ASP A 836 -36.74 -23.32 44.58
N GLU A 837 -37.94 -22.78 44.81
CA GLU A 837 -39.06 -23.56 45.31
C GLU A 837 -39.60 -24.53 44.26
N ALA A 838 -39.59 -24.12 42.98
CA ALA A 838 -40.01 -24.96 41.86
C ALA A 838 -39.06 -26.16 41.66
N LEU A 839 -37.74 -25.95 41.77
CA LEU A 839 -36.74 -27.03 41.70
C LEU A 839 -36.91 -28.06 42.82
N LYS A 840 -37.31 -27.63 44.02
CA LYS A 840 -37.59 -28.51 45.17
C LYS A 840 -38.97 -29.18 45.15
N HIS A 841 -39.77 -28.94 44.10
CA HIS A 841 -41.13 -29.45 44.03
C HIS A 841 -41.15 -30.99 43.91
N PRO A 842 -42.09 -31.72 44.55
CA PRO A 842 -42.16 -33.19 44.46
C PRO A 842 -42.24 -33.75 43.04
N TYR A 843 -42.78 -32.98 42.09
CA TYR A 843 -42.83 -33.35 40.68
C TYR A 843 -41.43 -33.49 40.03
N LEU A 844 -40.43 -32.73 40.49
CA LEU A 844 -39.07 -32.74 39.94
C LEU A 844 -38.08 -33.51 40.82
N ALA A 845 -38.54 -34.14 41.91
CA ALA A 845 -37.69 -34.83 42.89
C ALA A 845 -36.80 -35.93 42.30
N VAL A 846 -37.19 -36.52 41.16
CA VAL A 846 -36.39 -37.54 40.45
C VAL A 846 -35.13 -36.94 39.80
N TRP A 847 -35.17 -35.66 39.43
CA TRP A 847 -34.09 -34.95 38.75
C TRP A 847 -33.33 -33.98 39.66
N HIS A 848 -33.91 -33.63 40.82
CA HIS A 848 -33.33 -32.65 41.74
C HIS A 848 -31.97 -33.09 42.29
N ASP A 849 -30.92 -32.37 41.86
CA ASP A 849 -29.55 -32.53 42.33
C ASP A 849 -28.95 -31.14 42.62
N PRO A 850 -28.79 -30.75 43.90
CA PRO A 850 -28.20 -29.47 44.28
C PRO A 850 -26.79 -29.21 43.72
N THR A 851 -26.04 -30.26 43.37
CA THR A 851 -24.70 -30.12 42.79
C THR A 851 -24.71 -29.75 41.31
N ASP A 852 -25.84 -29.96 40.62
CA ASP A 852 -26.06 -29.63 39.19
C ASP A 852 -26.91 -28.36 38.98
N GLU A 853 -27.10 -27.58 40.06
CA GLU A 853 -27.89 -26.35 40.10
C GLU A 853 -27.00 -25.11 40.44
N PRO A 854 -26.11 -24.68 39.54
CA PRO A 854 -25.13 -23.62 39.81
C PRO A 854 -25.77 -22.23 39.96
N SER A 855 -25.14 -21.38 40.76
CA SER A 855 -25.42 -19.94 40.86
C SER A 855 -24.20 -19.12 40.43
N CYS A 856 -24.44 -17.94 39.87
CA CYS A 856 -23.41 -17.02 39.40
C CYS A 856 -22.72 -16.35 40.60
N PRO A 857 -21.37 -16.39 40.69
CA PRO A 857 -20.64 -15.82 41.82
C PRO A 857 -20.49 -14.29 41.76
N GLU A 858 -20.62 -13.70 40.57
CA GLU A 858 -20.49 -12.26 40.33
C GLU A 858 -21.81 -11.70 39.78
N ARG A 859 -22.21 -10.52 40.27
CA ARG A 859 -23.37 -9.79 39.75
C ARG A 859 -22.99 -9.00 38.51
N PHE A 860 -23.94 -8.83 37.61
CA PHE A 860 -23.73 -8.09 36.37
C PHE A 860 -23.77 -6.56 36.61
N ASP A 861 -22.87 -5.82 35.96
CA ASP A 861 -22.82 -4.35 36.02
C ASP A 861 -23.56 -3.73 34.83
N PHE A 862 -24.64 -3.01 35.11
CA PHE A 862 -25.48 -2.33 34.11
C PHE A 862 -25.07 -0.86 33.87
N GLY A 863 -23.89 -0.42 34.31
CA GLY A 863 -23.43 0.97 34.15
C GLY A 863 -23.37 1.50 32.71
N PHE A 864 -23.40 0.63 31.69
CA PHE A 864 -23.49 1.02 30.28
C PHE A 864 -24.90 1.43 29.84
N GLU A 865 -25.95 1.13 30.61
CA GLU A 865 -27.32 1.50 30.27
C GLU A 865 -27.59 3.03 30.40
N VAL A 866 -26.57 3.80 30.80
CA VAL A 866 -26.61 5.27 30.97
C VAL A 866 -26.16 6.02 29.69
N GLU A 867 -25.57 5.33 28.70
CA GLU A 867 -25.04 5.96 27.48
C GLU A 867 -26.12 6.16 26.41
N ASP A 868 -26.62 7.38 26.28
CA ASP A 868 -27.69 7.72 25.32
C ASP A 868 -27.20 8.04 23.90
N SER A 869 -25.87 8.16 23.68
CA SER A 869 -25.34 8.58 22.38
C SER A 869 -25.10 7.41 21.41
N LEU A 870 -25.54 7.57 20.16
CA LEU A 870 -25.37 6.56 19.10
C LEU A 870 -23.89 6.26 18.80
N GLU A 871 -23.01 7.26 18.89
CA GLU A 871 -21.56 7.08 18.68
C GLU A 871 -20.87 6.42 19.89
N GLY A 872 -21.27 6.77 21.11
CA GLY A 872 -20.80 6.13 22.34
C GLY A 872 -21.14 4.65 22.36
N MET A 873 -22.39 4.30 22.07
CA MET A 873 -22.81 2.90 22.01
C MET A 873 -22.12 2.09 20.91
N LYS A 874 -21.90 2.66 19.71
CA LYS A 874 -21.12 1.99 18.64
C LYS A 874 -19.70 1.70 19.09
N SER A 875 -19.08 2.67 19.77
CA SER A 875 -17.71 2.54 20.26
C SER A 875 -17.61 1.44 21.31
N ALA A 876 -18.57 1.37 22.25
CA ALA A 876 -18.68 0.30 23.23
C ALA A 876 -18.84 -1.08 22.58
N ILE A 877 -19.73 -1.24 21.59
CA ILE A 877 -19.90 -2.51 20.87
C ILE A 877 -18.60 -2.93 20.16
N VAL A 878 -17.92 -2.00 19.50
CA VAL A 878 -16.66 -2.27 18.79
C VAL A 878 -15.55 -2.68 19.76
N GLU A 879 -15.43 -1.96 20.87
CA GLU A 879 -14.47 -2.28 21.93
C GLU A 879 -14.76 -3.66 22.50
N GLU A 880 -16.03 -3.98 22.73
CA GLU A 880 -16.43 -5.25 23.31
C GLU A 880 -16.17 -6.43 22.36
N VAL A 881 -16.57 -6.31 21.09
CA VAL A 881 -16.29 -7.36 20.09
C VAL A 881 -14.78 -7.56 19.94
N LYS A 882 -13.97 -6.51 19.97
CA LYS A 882 -12.50 -6.63 19.92
C LYS A 882 -11.94 -7.30 21.18
N SER A 883 -12.41 -6.89 22.36
CA SER A 883 -12.03 -7.44 23.67
C SER A 883 -12.33 -8.93 23.72
N PHE A 884 -13.56 -9.32 23.39
CA PHE A 884 -13.98 -10.71 23.34
C PHE A 884 -13.19 -11.51 22.31
N ARG A 885 -13.07 -11.06 21.05
CA ARG A 885 -12.28 -11.77 20.01
C ARG A 885 -10.84 -12.01 20.43
N LYS A 886 -10.20 -11.00 21.05
CA LYS A 886 -8.83 -11.13 21.56
C LYS A 886 -8.78 -12.19 22.67
N LYS A 887 -9.71 -12.16 23.62
CA LYS A 887 -9.82 -13.18 24.67
C LYS A 887 -10.08 -14.56 24.07
N VAL A 888 -10.95 -14.69 23.07
CA VAL A 888 -11.37 -16.00 22.57
C VAL A 888 -10.36 -16.69 21.66
N ARG A 889 -9.55 -15.91 20.91
CA ARG A 889 -8.60 -16.41 19.91
C ARG A 889 -7.14 -16.44 20.36
N THR A 890 -6.83 -15.98 21.58
CA THR A 890 -5.46 -16.08 22.13
C THR A 890 -5.19 -17.53 22.59
N PRO A 891 -4.07 -18.16 22.23
CA PRO A 891 -3.74 -19.52 22.66
C PRO A 891 -3.61 -19.61 24.19
N VAL A 892 -4.15 -20.70 24.76
CA VAL A 892 -4.23 -20.95 26.22
C VAL A 892 -2.89 -20.73 26.95
N ASN A 893 -1.78 -21.15 26.35
CA ASN A 893 -0.43 -21.01 26.93
C ASN A 893 0.01 -19.55 27.13
N VAL A 894 -0.42 -18.64 26.25
CA VAL A 894 -0.05 -17.23 26.30
C VAL A 894 -0.91 -16.48 27.32
N GLN A 895 -2.18 -16.88 27.46
CA GLN A 895 -3.08 -16.31 28.46
C GLN A 895 -2.72 -16.72 29.89
N GLN A 896 -2.33 -17.98 30.12
CA GLN A 896 -1.86 -18.44 31.43
C GLN A 896 -0.58 -17.70 31.87
N GLN A 897 0.32 -17.40 30.94
CA GLN A 897 1.50 -16.56 31.22
C GLN A 897 1.11 -15.12 31.56
N GLN A 898 0.20 -14.51 30.80
CA GLN A 898 -0.27 -13.14 31.07
C GLN A 898 -1.04 -13.02 32.38
N GLN A 899 -1.89 -14.00 32.72
CA GLN A 899 -2.59 -14.02 34.01
C GLN A 899 -1.62 -14.23 35.17
N ALA A 900 -0.64 -15.13 35.04
CA ALA A 900 0.39 -15.31 36.06
C ALA A 900 1.25 -14.05 36.25
N GLU A 901 1.53 -13.32 35.17
CA GLU A 901 2.28 -12.05 35.20
C GLU A 901 1.44 -10.90 35.79
N GLN A 902 0.14 -10.83 35.46
CA GLN A 902 -0.77 -9.83 36.00
C GLN A 902 -1.08 -10.08 37.48
N GLN A 903 -1.17 -11.34 37.89
CA GLN A 903 -1.33 -11.75 39.29
C GLN A 903 -0.05 -11.50 40.10
N ARG A 904 1.14 -11.73 39.52
CA ARG A 904 2.42 -11.27 40.09
C ARG A 904 2.50 -9.75 40.23
N LEU A 905 2.06 -9.00 39.22
CA LEU A 905 2.03 -7.53 39.28
C LEU A 905 1.04 -7.02 40.32
N MET A 906 -0.12 -7.66 40.49
CA MET A 906 -1.06 -7.35 41.58
C MET A 906 -0.48 -7.70 42.95
N GLU A 907 0.20 -8.83 43.09
CA GLU A 907 0.89 -9.21 44.33
C GLU A 907 2.04 -8.24 44.65
N GLU A 908 2.80 -7.80 43.65
CA GLU A 908 3.84 -6.77 43.80
C GLU A 908 3.25 -5.40 44.15
N GLN A 909 2.11 -5.01 43.55
CA GLN A 909 1.41 -3.78 43.89
C GLN A 909 0.80 -3.85 45.29
N ALA A 910 0.21 -4.97 45.69
CA ALA A 910 -0.31 -5.19 47.03
C ALA A 910 0.81 -5.18 48.08
N ALA A 911 1.96 -5.81 47.79
CA ALA A 911 3.15 -5.77 48.64
C ALA A 911 3.73 -4.35 48.76
N ALA A 912 3.78 -3.59 47.65
CA ALA A 912 4.19 -2.19 47.66
C ALA A 912 3.20 -1.31 48.45
N HIS A 913 1.90 -1.62 48.39
CA HIS A 913 0.88 -0.88 49.13
C HIS A 913 0.92 -1.17 50.64
N ILE A 914 1.29 -2.40 51.03
CA ILE A 914 1.53 -2.81 52.42
C ILE A 914 2.82 -2.15 52.95
N GLN A 915 3.92 -2.15 52.17
CA GLN A 915 5.15 -1.43 52.54
C GLN A 915 4.93 0.08 52.68
N ALA A 916 4.10 0.69 51.83
CA ALA A 916 3.73 2.10 51.94
C ALA A 916 2.85 2.40 53.16
N LYS A 917 2.13 1.40 53.68
CA LYS A 917 1.31 1.50 54.89
C LYS A 917 2.17 1.36 56.16
N GLU A 918 3.14 0.43 56.16
CA GLU A 918 4.12 0.25 57.24
C GLU A 918 5.12 1.43 57.35
N ALA A 919 5.47 2.06 56.23
CA ALA A 919 6.30 3.28 56.22
C ALA A 919 5.56 4.53 56.75
N LYS A 920 4.21 4.51 56.81
CA LYS A 920 3.38 5.60 57.35
C LYS A 920 3.11 5.50 58.85
N GLU A 921 3.32 4.33 59.47
CA GLU A 921 3.15 4.13 60.93
C GLU A 921 4.44 4.43 61.74
N SER A 922 5.53 4.86 61.10
CA SER A 922 6.83 5.12 61.73
C SER A 922 7.30 6.59 61.62
N LEU A 923 6.44 7.53 62.01
CA LEU A 923 6.83 8.94 62.21
C LEU A 923 6.66 9.35 63.69
N PRO A 924 7.64 10.03 64.31
CA PRO A 924 7.57 10.43 65.71
C PRO A 924 6.62 11.61 65.93
N VAL A 925 5.89 11.56 67.04
CA VAL A 925 4.92 12.57 67.51
C VAL A 925 5.60 13.94 67.67
N PRO A 926 5.09 15.05 67.09
CA PRO A 926 5.63 16.38 67.34
C PRO A 926 5.14 16.94 68.67
N SER A 927 6.05 17.64 69.37
CA SER A 927 5.85 18.27 70.67
C SER A 927 5.00 19.56 70.61
N ARG A 928 4.44 19.90 71.77
CA ARG A 928 3.33 20.83 72.04
C ARG A 928 3.61 22.33 71.82
N GLU A 929 4.48 22.72 70.90
CA GLU A 929 4.87 24.12 70.65
C GLU A 929 4.53 24.66 69.25
N GLU A 930 3.92 23.86 68.36
CA GLU A 930 3.50 24.32 67.02
C GLU A 930 2.00 24.68 66.93
N LEU A 931 1.37 25.00 68.06
CA LEU A 931 -0.01 25.46 68.16
C LEU A 931 -0.08 26.93 68.61
N SER A 932 0.40 27.86 67.79
CA SER A 932 -0.08 29.25 67.83
C SER A 932 0.20 29.99 66.52
N GLY A 933 -0.86 30.35 65.80
CA GLY A 933 -0.81 31.21 64.62
C GLY A 933 -2.19 31.36 64.00
N ASN A 934 -2.93 32.39 64.42
CA ASN A 934 -4.26 32.79 63.94
C ASN A 934 -4.27 33.13 62.44
N GLU A 935 -5.36 32.77 61.74
CA GLU A 935 -6.37 33.73 61.24
C GLU A 935 -7.63 33.01 60.67
N THR A 936 -8.79 33.54 61.04
CA THR A 936 -10.16 33.03 60.83
C THR A 936 -10.87 33.65 59.61
N PRO A 937 -12.02 33.09 59.16
CA PRO A 937 -12.51 33.12 57.78
C PRO A 937 -13.55 34.23 57.50
N LYS A 938 -13.89 34.41 56.22
CA LYS A 938 -15.11 35.11 55.79
C LYS A 938 -15.92 34.29 54.80
N ASP A 939 -17.21 34.21 55.11
CA ASP A 939 -18.32 33.67 54.34
C ASP A 939 -18.48 34.29 52.94
N GLU A 940 -19.07 33.56 52.01
CA GLU A 940 -20.28 34.01 51.29
C GLU A 940 -20.93 32.85 50.49
N LEU A 941 -22.12 32.46 50.94
CA LEU A 941 -23.15 31.79 50.14
C LEU A 941 -23.79 32.83 49.21
N THR A 942 -23.95 32.54 47.92
CA THR A 942 -25.18 32.88 47.18
C THR A 942 -25.34 32.08 45.88
N SER A 943 -26.61 31.77 45.61
CA SER A 943 -27.17 31.16 44.41
C SER A 943 -26.99 31.99 43.14
N SER A 944 -26.82 31.34 41.99
CA SER A 944 -27.48 31.76 40.75
C SER A 944 -27.54 30.61 39.74
N TYR A 945 -28.78 30.30 39.34
CA TYR A 945 -29.13 29.56 38.14
C TYR A 945 -28.73 30.39 36.91
N THR A 946 -28.05 29.77 35.95
CA THR A 946 -27.92 30.32 34.59
C THR A 946 -28.13 29.21 33.57
N ILE A 947 -29.25 29.33 32.86
CA ILE A 947 -29.71 28.52 31.73
C ILE A 947 -28.82 28.83 30.50
N PRO A 948 -28.31 27.83 29.75
CA PRO A 948 -27.79 28.05 28.40
C PRO A 948 -28.91 28.02 27.35
N PRO A 949 -28.76 28.73 26.23
CA PRO A 949 -29.86 29.06 25.33
C PRO A 949 -30.29 27.89 24.43
N GLN A 950 -31.60 27.85 24.17
CA GLN A 950 -32.28 26.94 23.24
C GLN A 950 -31.62 26.94 21.85
N ALA A 951 -31.10 25.79 21.46
CA ALA A 951 -30.83 25.46 20.06
C ALA A 951 -32.06 24.75 19.49
N ASN A 952 -32.44 25.15 18.28
CA ASN A 952 -33.60 24.68 17.52
C ASN A 952 -33.69 23.14 17.48
N ALA A 953 -34.72 22.59 18.13
CA ALA A 953 -35.15 21.22 17.95
C ALA A 953 -35.90 21.11 16.61
N ASN A 954 -35.18 20.71 15.58
CA ASN A 954 -35.76 20.06 14.41
C ASN A 954 -34.80 18.94 14.01
N ASP A 955 -34.71 17.93 14.87
CA ASP A 955 -34.14 16.63 14.54
C ASP A 955 -34.86 15.57 15.37
N GLY A 956 -35.24 14.47 14.72
CA GLY A 956 -36.17 13.48 15.22
C GLY A 956 -35.65 12.75 16.45
N SER A 957 -36.14 13.13 17.63
CA SER A 957 -36.07 12.31 18.84
C SER A 957 -36.98 11.10 18.66
N TYR A 958 -36.42 9.90 18.71
CA TYR A 958 -37.20 8.68 18.85
C TYR A 958 -37.89 8.71 20.21
N VAL A 959 -39.19 8.95 20.20
CA VAL A 959 -40.06 8.82 21.37
C VAL A 959 -40.08 7.33 21.74
N LEU A 960 -39.57 6.99 22.92
CA LEU A 960 -39.78 5.68 23.52
C LEU A 960 -41.20 5.70 24.11
N ASP A 961 -42.12 5.00 23.45
CA ASP A 961 -43.53 4.90 23.86
C ASP A 961 -43.66 4.20 25.24
N ASP A 962 -44.52 4.75 26.10
CA ASP A 962 -44.91 4.19 27.41
C ASP A 962 -45.66 2.86 27.20
N PRO A 963 -45.25 1.75 27.85
CA PRO A 963 -45.87 0.43 27.69
C PRO A 963 -47.35 0.38 28.11
N SER A 964 -47.80 1.27 28.99
CA SER A 964 -49.23 1.36 29.31
C SER A 964 -50.06 1.94 28.16
N GLU A 965 -49.46 2.69 27.23
CA GLU A 965 -50.19 3.37 26.16
C GLU A 965 -50.82 2.44 25.13
N GLU A 966 -50.24 1.29 24.78
CA GLU A 966 -50.80 0.44 23.71
C GLU A 966 -52.01 -0.34 24.20
N LEU A 967 -51.95 -0.90 25.42
CA LEU A 967 -53.13 -1.46 26.09
C LEU A 967 -54.18 -0.35 26.30
N GLU A 968 -53.76 0.87 26.64
CA GLU A 968 -54.67 2.00 26.74
C GLU A 968 -55.24 2.47 25.39
N ARG A 969 -54.48 2.41 24.29
CA ARG A 969 -54.92 2.69 22.90
C ARG A 969 -55.92 1.63 22.45
N GLU A 970 -55.63 0.34 22.70
CA GLU A 970 -56.52 -0.77 22.39
C GLU A 970 -57.80 -0.69 23.23
N LEU A 971 -57.71 -0.47 24.55
CA LEU A 971 -58.85 -0.24 25.43
C LEU A 971 -59.64 1.03 25.05
N ALA A 972 -58.99 2.09 24.58
CA ALA A 972 -59.66 3.29 24.08
C ALA A 972 -60.40 3.05 22.75
N SER A 973 -59.92 2.11 21.93
CA SER A 973 -60.58 1.70 20.69
C SER A 973 -61.76 0.74 20.92
N THR A 974 -61.82 0.07 22.07
CA THR A 974 -62.92 -0.80 22.45
C THR A 974 -64.01 0.06 23.10
N LYS A 975 -65.15 0.26 22.43
CA LYS A 975 -66.30 0.93 23.05
C LYS A 975 -66.76 0.11 24.25
N ILE A 976 -66.53 0.65 25.45
CA ILE A 976 -67.12 0.18 26.72
C ILE A 976 -68.64 0.32 26.65
#